data_AF-A0A2U0S2I2-F1
#
_entry.id   AF-A0A2U0S2I2-F1
#
_cell.length_a   1.000
_cell.length_b   1.000
_cell.length_c   1.000
_cell.angle_alpha   90.00
_cell.angle_beta   90.00
_cell.angle_gamma   90.00
#
_symmetry.space_group_name_H-M   'P 1'
#
loop_
_entity.id
_entity.type
_entity.pdbx_description
1 polymer ?
#
loop_
_entity_poly.entity_id
_entity_poly.type
_entity_poly.pdbx_seq_one_letter_code
_entity_poly.pdbx_strand_id
1 'polypeptide(L)'
;MSKFVNTTNKKIILGVILLVVIIGGSYGAYTTFLSSEPSPETNEPETPTTVTVVDVTDTEVTVTKPVNRIVAMIGAEFLSALGCEDKIVGRVKLSTDEESILPQSVIDLPVVGDTDSSASLELILELEPDLVIASQRLSDENRAALEAAGIAVLEESSTYPRREDYIKNLALILDVQEAADAFLSFEAYYEDLIVDRVSGLTEDEKPTVYFEWYKDWYSSGATGSYTEMINTAGGINIAGDQNVSSMDVSAEFVVEENPEMIVRMLTFYDGEELEDFQALRDGLLTREALVDIDAVQNEEVYIIKNTALVGRRPAGLLYLAKWFHPDLFEDIDPAAVHEEYVQKFFGTSVSGVFVFPEASEPTEPIEPSEPEPEPETIIVDAKGNEVEITLPVESIVCMNPGLTELLCALGGDDRIIGRDENSLFPESILDATVVGSSSYTPNVEMILELDPDLLVADTMLSYKTEELATIRSAGIPVIMESSSNFTRLPDIVTYLGNILQNSENAETIIDFMEEYENLVLDRTATLDESEKPKVYIEWNEDWLSFAEGSSSHEIILKAGGINIASGHSDDSSPTLSPEYVTEQNPEVIIRMASSGSNFTGMQILREELTYRPGLSGTTAVADDHVYVYASVVFQGLRYPIGLLYWAKWFNPSLFSDINPTAIHDEMNQLFFGEDLQQVYAYPEIVTVMDGNNNELTINLPVERIVSINSGLTEMLSALGCEDRIVGRDQASTLPHTVLDIPVVGDNSYLPNVELVLEAEPDLLFADSMLPYNTELYDQIVAAGIPIFISDTSDPEPTAHSNETSVDFSCQLIQKLAKIIGEPDAADEYVEYVQYYNNLVKERVATLTTDDRPKVLLEWYAPYNTFVTPGLDQAGG
;
A
#
# COMPACT_ATOMS: atom_id res chain seq x y z
N MET A 1 0.36 -35.85 32.49
CA MET A 1 0.04 -36.35 33.85
C MET A 1 -0.95 -35.40 34.51
N SER A 2 -2.21 -35.82 34.70
CA SER A 2 -3.22 -35.02 35.40
C SER A 2 -3.03 -35.13 36.92
N LYS A 3 -2.87 -33.98 37.60
CA LYS A 3 -3.40 -33.63 38.93
C LYS A 3 -2.55 -32.48 39.47
N PHE A 4 -3.06 -31.26 39.41
CA PHE A 4 -3.34 -30.43 40.59
C PHE A 4 -3.95 -29.10 40.13
N VAL A 5 -5.29 -29.04 40.24
CA VAL A 5 -6.06 -27.79 40.17
C VAL A 5 -6.46 -27.43 41.61
N ASN A 6 -6.45 -26.12 41.87
CA ASN A 6 -7.06 -25.35 42.97
C ASN A 6 -6.38 -25.33 44.36
N THR A 7 -5.83 -24.16 44.73
CA THR A 7 -6.56 -23.18 45.55
C THR A 7 -5.92 -21.77 45.55
N THR A 8 -6.54 -20.86 44.79
CA THR A 8 -6.93 -19.46 45.08
C THR A 8 -6.09 -18.55 46.00
N ASN A 9 -5.58 -17.48 45.38
CA ASN A 9 -5.58 -16.05 45.76
C ASN A 9 -5.83 -15.66 47.23
N LYS A 10 -4.79 -15.05 47.84
CA LYS A 10 -4.86 -13.82 48.67
C LYS A 10 -3.45 -13.41 49.10
N LYS A 11 -2.97 -12.26 48.61
CA LYS A 11 -2.00 -11.30 49.22
C LYS A 11 -0.96 -10.75 48.22
N ILE A 12 -1.38 -10.02 47.19
CA ILE A 12 -0.52 -8.97 46.58
C ILE A 12 -1.42 -7.83 46.11
N ILE A 13 -1.82 -6.94 47.02
CA ILE A 13 -2.08 -5.51 46.75
C ILE A 13 -1.74 -4.75 48.05
N LEU A 14 -1.10 -3.59 47.90
CA LEU A 14 -0.62 -2.60 48.87
C LEU A 14 0.76 -2.85 49.51
N GLY A 15 1.76 -2.12 49.02
CA GLY A 15 2.97 -1.90 49.80
C GLY A 15 4.15 -1.15 49.19
N VAL A 16 4.03 -0.29 48.18
CA VAL A 16 5.13 0.67 47.86
C VAL A 16 4.59 2.02 47.37
N ILE A 17 4.15 2.84 48.33
CA ILE A 17 4.14 4.31 48.25
C ILE A 17 4.89 4.79 49.48
N LEU A 18 6.17 5.18 49.33
CA LEU A 18 6.89 6.26 50.03
C LEU A 18 8.42 6.06 49.82
N LEU A 19 9.05 6.88 48.97
CA LEU A 19 10.01 7.88 49.45
C LEU A 19 10.39 8.82 48.30
N VAL A 20 9.94 10.05 48.43
CA VAL A 20 10.36 11.21 47.64
C VAL A 20 11.48 11.91 48.44
N VAL A 21 12.42 12.49 47.70
CA VAL A 21 13.40 13.55 48.04
C VAL A 21 14.79 13.15 48.58
N ILE A 22 15.79 13.66 47.85
CA ILE A 22 17.21 13.97 48.17
C ILE A 22 18.24 12.89 47.82
N ILE A 23 18.56 12.75 46.53
CA ILE A 23 19.93 12.96 46.03
C ILE A 23 19.83 13.83 44.77
N GLY A 24 20.07 15.12 44.94
CA GLY A 24 20.44 15.99 43.84
C GLY A 24 21.90 15.76 43.50
N GLY A 25 22.19 15.64 42.21
CA GLY A 25 23.55 15.53 41.69
C GLY A 25 23.66 14.44 40.63
N SER A 26 23.60 14.86 39.37
CA SER A 26 24.12 14.12 38.20
C SER A 26 23.32 12.90 37.75
N TYR A 27 22.19 13.13 37.07
CA TYR A 27 21.64 12.19 36.08
C TYR A 27 21.96 12.71 34.68
N GLY A 28 23.11 12.26 34.19
CA GLY A 28 23.45 12.15 32.80
C GLY A 28 24.05 10.75 32.62
N ALA A 29 23.67 10.10 31.52
CA ALA A 29 24.17 8.82 31.00
C ALA A 29 23.47 7.51 31.45
N TYR A 30 23.16 6.71 30.41
CA TYR A 30 22.88 5.27 30.36
C TYR A 30 21.42 4.79 30.27
N THR A 31 20.69 5.27 29.25
CA THR A 31 20.15 4.38 28.20
C THR A 31 21.15 4.36 27.04
N THR A 32 21.69 3.19 26.72
CA THR A 32 22.53 2.95 25.55
C THR A 32 22.06 1.64 24.94
N PHE A 33 20.89 1.68 24.30
CA PHE A 33 20.66 0.87 23.12
C PHE A 33 21.32 1.64 21.97
N LEU A 34 22.10 0.90 21.19
CA LEU A 34 22.94 1.39 20.12
C LEU A 34 22.06 2.08 19.08
N SER A 35 22.03 3.41 19.13
CA SER A 35 22.05 4.21 17.91
C SER A 35 23.27 3.72 17.12
N SER A 36 23.02 3.12 15.96
CA SER A 36 23.90 3.41 14.84
C SER A 36 23.83 4.94 14.70
N GLU A 37 24.91 5.63 15.07
CA GLU A 37 25.19 6.87 14.37
C GLU A 37 25.18 6.49 12.89
N PRO A 38 24.49 7.24 12.00
CA PRO A 38 24.82 7.09 10.60
C PRO A 38 26.32 7.30 10.55
N SER A 39 27.03 6.31 10.00
CA SER A 39 28.40 6.55 9.53
C SER A 39 28.38 7.92 8.87
N PRO A 40 29.34 8.84 9.10
CA PRO A 40 29.38 10.05 8.31
C PRO A 40 29.31 9.54 6.89
N GLU A 41 28.20 9.85 6.19
CA GLU A 41 28.11 9.55 4.78
C GLU A 41 29.39 10.14 4.24
N THR A 42 30.28 9.27 3.80
CA THR A 42 31.16 9.66 2.74
C THR A 42 30.16 10.04 1.67
N ASN A 43 29.86 11.34 1.56
CA ASN A 43 29.35 11.97 0.37
C ASN A 43 30.38 11.60 -0.72
N GLU A 44 30.31 10.36 -1.19
CA GLU A 44 30.55 10.11 -2.59
C GLU A 44 29.58 11.06 -3.27
N PRO A 45 30.07 12.02 -4.06
CA PRO A 45 29.17 12.94 -4.74
C PRO A 45 28.21 12.06 -5.52
N GLU A 46 26.91 12.14 -5.18
CA GLU A 46 25.86 11.51 -5.98
C GLU A 46 26.18 11.87 -7.43
N THR A 47 26.36 10.86 -8.26
CA THR A 47 26.63 11.08 -9.67
C THR A 47 25.50 11.95 -10.18
N PRO A 48 25.77 13.18 -10.68
CA PRO A 48 24.71 14.11 -11.04
C PRO A 48 23.77 13.44 -12.03
N THR A 49 22.54 13.18 -11.59
CA THR A 49 21.48 12.63 -12.41
C THR A 49 20.75 13.78 -13.07
N THR A 50 20.33 13.59 -14.31
CA THR A 50 19.54 14.60 -15.02
C THR A 50 18.10 14.14 -15.08
N VAL A 51 17.18 15.02 -14.69
CA VAL A 51 15.74 14.85 -14.94
C VAL A 51 15.36 15.77 -16.10
N THR A 52 14.53 15.27 -17.01
CA THR A 52 13.94 16.08 -18.08
C THR A 52 12.44 16.08 -17.91
N VAL A 53 11.85 17.27 -17.82
CA VAL A 53 10.41 17.48 -17.85
C VAL A 53 10.03 18.26 -19.10
N VAL A 54 8.76 18.23 -19.48
CA VAL A 54 8.22 19.09 -20.54
C VAL A 54 7.40 20.18 -19.87
N ASP A 55 7.77 21.44 -20.10
CA ASP A 55 7.00 22.57 -19.58
C ASP A 55 5.80 22.91 -20.48
N VAL A 56 5.01 23.88 -20.04
CA VAL A 56 3.77 24.29 -20.70
C VAL A 56 3.94 24.90 -22.09
N THR A 57 5.19 25.19 -22.50
CA THR A 57 5.53 25.68 -23.83
C THR A 57 5.93 24.57 -24.78
N ASP A 58 5.74 23.30 -24.38
CA ASP A 58 6.25 22.10 -25.03
C ASP A 58 7.79 22.07 -25.09
N THR A 59 8.46 22.78 -24.18
CA THR A 59 9.92 22.83 -24.11
C THR A 59 10.44 21.76 -23.15
N GLU A 60 11.40 20.95 -23.60
CA GLU A 60 12.13 20.03 -22.73
C GLU A 60 13.07 20.82 -21.81
N VAL A 61 12.82 20.75 -20.51
CA VAL A 61 13.65 21.38 -19.47
C VAL A 61 14.45 20.27 -18.78
N THR A 62 15.76 20.24 -19.03
CA THR A 62 16.68 19.31 -18.36
C THR A 62 17.31 19.98 -17.15
N VAL A 63 17.11 19.39 -15.98
CA VAL A 63 17.63 19.86 -14.69
C VAL A 63 18.63 18.84 -14.15
N THR A 64 19.76 19.32 -13.63
CA THR A 64 20.74 18.46 -12.94
C THR A 64 20.40 18.40 -11.47
N LYS A 65 20.22 17.19 -10.94
CA LYS A 65 19.93 16.94 -9.53
C LYS A 65 21.21 16.72 -8.71
N PRO A 66 21.16 16.99 -7.39
CA PRO A 66 20.05 17.59 -6.64
C PRO A 66 19.93 19.10 -6.86
N VAL A 67 18.69 19.62 -6.92
CA VAL A 67 18.41 21.07 -7.00
C VAL A 67 18.43 21.66 -5.59
N ASN A 68 19.30 22.64 -5.35
CA ASN A 68 19.50 23.26 -4.04
C ASN A 68 19.40 24.78 -4.05
N ARG A 69 19.44 25.40 -5.24
CA ARG A 69 19.42 26.86 -5.39
C ARG A 69 18.41 27.29 -6.43
N ILE A 70 17.26 27.75 -5.97
CA ILE A 70 16.15 28.18 -6.81
C ILE A 70 16.00 29.70 -6.73
N VAL A 71 15.94 30.36 -7.89
CA VAL A 71 15.44 31.74 -7.96
C VAL A 71 13.98 31.70 -8.40
N ALA A 72 13.08 32.07 -7.48
CA ALA A 72 11.64 32.10 -7.70
C ALA A 72 11.22 33.49 -8.20
N MET A 73 11.17 33.68 -9.53
CA MET A 73 10.66 34.92 -10.12
C MET A 73 9.12 35.01 -10.08
N ILE A 74 8.49 33.87 -9.82
CA ILE A 74 7.07 33.65 -9.53
C ILE A 74 6.97 32.25 -8.86
N GLY A 75 5.87 31.94 -8.19
CA GLY A 75 5.61 30.60 -7.63
C GLY A 75 6.29 30.30 -6.29
N ALA A 76 6.72 31.32 -5.54
CA ALA A 76 7.31 31.13 -4.20
C ALA A 76 6.32 30.47 -3.21
N GLU A 77 5.02 30.75 -3.36
CA GLU A 77 3.93 30.10 -2.61
C GLU A 77 3.90 28.58 -2.86
N PHE A 78 3.96 28.13 -4.12
CA PHE A 78 3.99 26.69 -4.46
C PHE A 78 5.25 25.99 -3.95
N LEU A 79 6.42 26.61 -4.11
CA LEU A 79 7.67 26.03 -3.58
C LEU A 79 7.59 25.85 -2.06
N SER A 80 7.00 26.81 -1.35
CA SER A 80 6.89 26.73 0.12
C SER A 80 5.79 25.74 0.54
N ALA A 81 4.67 25.66 -0.19
CA ALA A 81 3.63 24.66 0.05
C ALA A 81 4.14 23.21 -0.10
N LEU A 82 5.13 23.01 -0.97
CA LEU A 82 5.81 21.72 -1.19
C LEU A 82 7.02 21.50 -0.25
N GLY A 83 7.21 22.36 0.77
CA GLY A 83 8.30 22.23 1.75
C GLY A 83 9.69 22.53 1.20
N CYS A 84 9.80 23.31 0.12
CA CYS A 84 11.06 23.62 -0.55
C CYS A 84 11.59 25.04 -0.24
N GLU A 85 11.16 25.67 0.86
CA GLU A 85 11.57 27.03 1.23
C GLU A 85 13.08 27.19 1.43
N ASP A 86 13.77 26.14 1.87
CA ASP A 86 15.22 26.12 2.12
C ASP A 86 16.06 26.15 0.83
N LYS A 87 15.46 25.73 -0.28
CA LYS A 87 16.08 25.74 -1.62
C LYS A 87 15.98 27.10 -2.31
N ILE A 88 15.15 28.03 -1.82
CA ILE A 88 14.97 29.36 -2.44
C ILE A 88 16.13 30.28 -2.05
N VAL A 89 16.83 30.85 -3.04
CA VAL A 89 18.00 31.73 -2.82
C VAL A 89 17.78 33.17 -3.29
N GLY A 90 16.71 33.41 -4.05
CA GLY A 90 16.30 34.74 -4.49
C GLY A 90 14.88 34.73 -5.01
N ARG A 91 14.22 35.87 -4.94
CA ARG A 91 12.81 36.01 -5.34
C ARG A 91 12.50 37.41 -5.86
N VAL A 92 11.35 37.59 -6.52
CA VAL A 92 10.85 38.94 -6.84
C VAL A 92 10.20 39.59 -5.62
N LYS A 93 9.76 40.85 -5.72
CA LYS A 93 8.98 41.47 -4.66
C LYS A 93 7.68 40.67 -4.42
N LEU A 94 7.45 40.29 -3.16
CA LEU A 94 6.23 39.59 -2.74
C LEU A 94 5.07 40.56 -2.59
N SER A 95 3.86 40.08 -2.80
CA SER A 95 2.63 40.75 -2.41
C SER A 95 2.40 40.66 -0.90
N THR A 96 1.53 41.52 -0.35
CA THR A 96 1.16 41.48 1.07
C THR A 96 0.57 40.12 1.48
N ASP A 97 -0.18 39.48 0.58
CA ASP A 97 -0.76 38.17 0.84
C ASP A 97 0.30 37.07 0.92
N GLU A 98 1.30 37.11 0.03
CA GLU A 98 2.44 36.18 0.08
C GLU A 98 3.29 36.43 1.33
N GLU A 99 3.59 37.69 1.68
CA GLU A 99 4.32 38.04 2.90
C GLU A 99 3.58 37.60 4.18
N SER A 100 2.25 37.45 4.14
CA SER A 100 1.45 37.02 5.29
C SER A 100 1.55 35.52 5.59
N ILE A 101 1.88 34.70 4.58
CA ILE A 101 1.91 33.23 4.71
C ILE A 101 3.30 32.63 4.57
N LEU A 102 4.20 33.28 3.84
CA LEU A 102 5.53 32.75 3.60
C LEU A 102 6.40 32.87 4.86
N PRO A 103 7.28 31.89 5.12
CA PRO A 103 8.17 31.95 6.27
C PRO A 103 9.16 33.12 6.13
N GLN A 104 9.59 33.68 7.27
CA GLN A 104 10.54 34.80 7.29
C GLN A 104 11.84 34.50 6.53
N SER A 105 12.26 33.22 6.50
CA SER A 105 13.41 32.75 5.73
C SER A 105 13.30 33.06 4.24
N VAL A 106 12.10 33.03 3.66
CA VAL A 106 11.83 33.35 2.24
C VAL A 106 11.63 34.85 2.05
N ILE A 107 10.93 35.51 2.98
CA ILE A 107 10.67 36.97 2.93
C ILE A 107 12.00 37.75 2.90
N ASP A 108 12.97 37.34 3.71
CA ASP A 108 14.27 38.02 3.85
C ASP A 108 15.25 37.77 2.69
N LEU A 109 14.89 36.91 1.73
CA LEU A 109 15.76 36.58 0.59
C LEU A 109 16.02 37.80 -0.32
N PRO A 110 17.17 37.81 -1.02
CA PRO A 110 17.50 38.82 -2.02
C PRO A 110 16.39 39.02 -3.06
N VAL A 111 16.06 40.29 -3.31
CA VAL A 111 15.07 40.69 -4.32
C VAL A 111 15.78 40.84 -5.66
N VAL A 112 15.45 39.98 -6.63
CA VAL A 112 16.05 40.03 -7.98
C VAL A 112 15.31 40.97 -8.93
N GLY A 113 14.08 41.38 -8.61
CA GLY A 113 13.26 42.30 -9.38
C GLY A 113 11.98 42.70 -8.67
N ASP A 114 11.35 43.80 -9.11
CA ASP A 114 10.04 44.22 -8.62
C ASP A 114 8.92 43.31 -9.13
N THR A 115 9.10 42.72 -10.31
CA THR A 115 8.18 41.78 -10.98
C THR A 115 8.99 40.74 -11.76
N ASP A 116 8.32 39.66 -12.18
CA ASP A 116 8.84 38.65 -13.11
C ASP A 116 9.45 39.24 -14.41
N SER A 117 8.88 40.34 -14.89
CA SER A 117 9.24 41.05 -16.12
C SER A 117 10.33 42.10 -15.93
N SER A 118 10.69 42.43 -14.70
CA SER A 118 11.70 43.44 -14.36
C SER A 118 12.90 42.88 -13.60
N ALA A 119 13.01 41.55 -13.50
CA ALA A 119 14.12 40.90 -12.82
C ALA A 119 15.48 41.17 -13.52
N SER A 120 16.48 41.46 -12.70
CA SER A 120 17.85 41.72 -13.14
C SER A 120 18.59 40.41 -13.37
N LEU A 121 18.93 40.13 -14.62
CA LEU A 121 19.74 38.98 -14.98
C LEU A 121 21.09 38.94 -14.23
N GLU A 122 21.71 40.10 -13.98
CA GLU A 122 22.96 40.19 -13.22
C GLU A 122 22.78 39.71 -11.77
N LEU A 123 21.68 40.09 -11.12
CA LEU A 123 21.38 39.66 -9.75
C LEU A 123 21.02 38.17 -9.70
N ILE A 124 20.29 37.66 -10.70
CA ILE A 124 19.97 36.22 -10.78
C ILE A 124 21.25 35.40 -10.91
N LEU A 125 22.17 35.79 -11.81
CA LEU A 125 23.43 35.09 -12.01
C LEU A 125 24.37 35.18 -10.80
N GLU A 126 24.35 36.29 -10.05
CA GLU A 126 25.13 36.44 -8.80
C GLU A 126 24.70 35.45 -7.71
N LEU A 127 23.44 35.00 -7.74
CA LEU A 127 22.93 34.00 -6.80
C LEU A 127 23.28 32.57 -7.18
N GLU A 128 23.92 32.33 -8.33
CA GLU A 128 24.35 31.00 -8.80
C GLU A 128 23.24 29.93 -8.64
N PRO A 129 22.05 30.10 -9.23
CA PRO A 129 20.97 29.12 -9.10
C PRO A 129 21.18 27.89 -9.98
N ASP A 130 20.63 26.76 -9.55
CA ASP A 130 20.49 25.53 -10.34
C ASP A 130 19.23 25.61 -11.23
N LEU A 131 18.20 26.29 -10.74
CA LEU A 131 16.89 26.42 -11.37
C LEU A 131 16.34 27.85 -11.21
N VAL A 132 15.74 28.37 -12.26
CA VAL A 132 14.93 29.60 -12.23
C VAL A 132 13.49 29.24 -12.58
N ILE A 133 12.56 29.60 -11.70
CA ILE A 133 11.12 29.54 -12.00
C ILE A 133 10.70 30.90 -12.53
N ALA A 134 10.19 30.95 -13.75
CA ALA A 134 9.85 32.20 -14.44
C ALA A 134 8.52 32.10 -15.20
N SER A 135 7.88 33.24 -15.46
CA SER A 135 6.70 33.30 -16.33
C SER A 135 7.08 33.46 -17.81
N GLN A 136 6.09 33.41 -18.70
CA GLN A 136 6.20 33.74 -20.13
C GLN A 136 6.74 35.14 -20.43
N ARG A 137 6.80 36.02 -19.42
CA ARG A 137 7.30 37.39 -19.60
C ARG A 137 8.81 37.48 -19.57
N LEU A 138 9.51 36.40 -19.21
CA LEU A 138 10.96 36.33 -19.34
C LEU A 138 11.33 36.39 -20.82
N SER A 139 12.08 37.43 -21.21
CA SER A 139 12.50 37.59 -22.60
C SER A 139 13.39 36.43 -23.06
N ASP A 140 13.23 36.00 -24.32
CA ASP A 140 14.08 34.98 -24.95
C ASP A 140 15.59 35.24 -24.78
N GLU A 141 16.01 36.51 -24.81
CA GLU A 141 17.42 36.89 -24.60
C GLU A 141 17.92 36.53 -23.19
N ASN A 142 17.13 36.83 -22.16
CA ASN A 142 17.46 36.49 -20.78
C ASN A 142 17.36 34.98 -20.53
N ARG A 143 16.34 34.30 -21.07
CA ARG A 143 16.22 32.83 -20.99
C ARG A 143 17.45 32.16 -21.60
N ALA A 144 17.82 32.53 -22.82
CA ALA A 144 19.00 31.99 -23.50
C ALA A 144 20.31 32.28 -22.74
N ALA A 145 20.40 33.42 -22.05
CA ALA A 145 21.56 33.75 -21.23
C ALA A 145 21.68 32.88 -19.97
N LEU A 146 20.55 32.58 -19.31
CA LEU A 146 20.49 31.65 -18.16
C LEU A 146 20.85 30.22 -18.60
N GLU A 147 20.26 29.73 -19.68
CA GLU A 147 20.54 28.39 -20.22
C GLU A 147 22.00 28.26 -20.69
N ALA A 148 22.56 29.30 -21.32
CA ALA A 148 23.98 29.33 -21.70
C ALA A 148 24.93 29.33 -20.50
N ALA A 149 24.45 29.78 -19.33
CA ALA A 149 25.16 29.67 -18.06
C ALA A 149 24.98 28.29 -17.38
N GLY A 150 24.19 27.38 -17.98
CA GLY A 150 23.91 26.05 -17.44
C GLY A 150 22.77 26.01 -16.42
N ILE A 151 21.95 27.06 -16.34
CA ILE A 151 20.86 27.20 -15.38
C ILE A 151 19.57 26.78 -16.08
N ALA A 152 18.83 25.83 -15.49
CA ALA A 152 17.53 25.44 -16.02
C ALA A 152 16.48 26.52 -15.77
N VAL A 153 15.56 26.72 -16.71
CA VAL A 153 14.46 27.68 -16.58
C VAL A 153 13.13 26.95 -16.77
N LEU A 154 12.41 26.74 -15.67
CA LEU A 154 11.08 26.14 -15.69
C LEU A 154 10.02 27.24 -15.81
N GLU A 155 9.12 27.10 -16.77
CA GLU A 155 7.98 28.00 -16.89
C GLU A 155 6.90 27.70 -15.83
N GLU A 156 6.47 28.73 -15.11
CA GLU A 156 5.39 28.65 -14.14
C GLU A 156 4.02 28.68 -14.82
N SER A 157 3.14 27.75 -14.44
CA SER A 157 1.78 27.65 -14.99
C SER A 157 0.75 27.16 -13.98
N SER A 158 0.51 27.93 -12.92
CA SER A 158 -0.45 27.63 -11.84
C SER A 158 -1.93 27.72 -12.21
N THR A 159 -2.29 28.08 -13.45
CA THR A 159 -3.69 28.18 -13.88
C THR A 159 -4.13 26.97 -14.73
N TYR A 160 -5.40 26.55 -14.58
CA TYR A 160 -5.96 25.45 -15.38
C TYR A 160 -5.94 25.74 -16.89
N PRO A 161 -5.77 24.69 -17.72
CA PRO A 161 -5.63 23.26 -17.36
C PRO A 161 -4.21 22.81 -17.00
N ARG A 162 -3.27 23.74 -16.79
CA ARG A 162 -1.81 23.47 -16.77
C ARG A 162 -1.21 23.35 -15.36
N ARG A 163 -2.05 23.54 -14.34
CA ARG A 163 -1.66 23.62 -12.93
C ARG A 163 -1.12 22.29 -12.40
N GLU A 164 -1.82 21.20 -12.67
CA GLU A 164 -1.47 19.87 -12.19
C GLU A 164 -0.13 19.40 -12.76
N ASP A 165 0.06 19.52 -14.07
CA ASP A 165 1.32 19.19 -14.75
C ASP A 165 2.49 20.02 -14.20
N TYR A 166 2.26 21.29 -13.88
CA TYR A 166 3.27 22.14 -13.28
C TYR A 166 3.71 21.64 -11.90
N ILE A 167 2.76 21.29 -11.03
CA ILE A 167 3.04 20.77 -9.69
C ILE A 167 3.76 19.40 -9.77
N LYS A 168 3.31 18.51 -10.67
CA LYS A 168 3.98 17.22 -10.93
C LYS A 168 5.40 17.39 -11.46
N ASN A 169 5.63 18.38 -12.33
CA ASN A 169 6.96 18.71 -12.81
C ASN A 169 7.86 19.22 -11.68
N LEU A 170 7.35 20.08 -10.78
CA LEU A 170 8.08 20.49 -9.58
C LEU A 170 8.42 19.30 -8.68
N ALA A 171 7.46 18.41 -8.44
CA ALA A 171 7.64 17.20 -7.65
C ALA A 171 8.78 16.33 -8.17
N LEU A 172 8.80 16.10 -9.48
CA LEU A 172 9.87 15.35 -10.15
C LEU A 172 11.22 16.08 -10.11
N ILE A 173 11.24 17.41 -10.26
CA ILE A 173 12.50 18.18 -10.24
C ILE A 173 13.10 18.25 -8.85
N LEU A 174 12.26 18.37 -7.82
CA LEU A 174 12.67 18.69 -6.44
C LEU A 174 12.70 17.48 -5.51
N ASP A 175 12.25 16.30 -5.97
CA ASP A 175 12.09 15.07 -5.19
C ASP A 175 11.11 15.23 -4.01
N VAL A 176 9.93 15.78 -4.31
CA VAL A 176 8.85 16.08 -3.34
C VAL A 176 7.49 15.53 -3.76
N GLN A 177 7.46 14.32 -4.31
CA GLN A 177 6.26 13.63 -4.80
C GLN A 177 5.17 13.54 -3.73
N GLU A 178 5.50 13.08 -2.52
CA GLU A 178 4.55 12.97 -1.42
C GLU A 178 3.88 14.32 -1.05
N ALA A 179 4.67 15.39 -0.95
CA ALA A 179 4.14 16.73 -0.67
C ALA A 179 3.27 17.27 -1.82
N ALA A 180 3.65 16.97 -3.07
CA ALA A 180 2.88 17.35 -4.24
C ALA A 180 1.56 16.59 -4.35
N ASP A 181 1.56 15.30 -4.06
CA ASP A 181 0.37 14.46 -4.04
C ASP A 181 -0.57 14.90 -2.92
N ALA A 182 -0.06 15.17 -1.71
CA ALA A 182 -0.86 15.73 -0.61
C ALA A 182 -1.49 17.10 -0.96
N PHE A 183 -0.76 17.96 -1.69
CA PHE A 183 -1.26 19.25 -2.16
C PHE A 183 -2.35 19.07 -3.22
N LEU A 184 -2.11 18.26 -4.24
CA LEU A 184 -3.07 18.00 -5.33
C LEU A 184 -4.34 17.31 -4.84
N SER A 185 -4.22 16.35 -3.92
CA SER A 185 -5.37 15.66 -3.30
C SER A 185 -6.25 16.61 -2.50
N PHE A 186 -5.67 17.59 -1.81
CA PHE A 186 -6.45 18.63 -1.14
C PHE A 186 -7.22 19.51 -2.14
N GLU A 187 -6.59 19.91 -3.25
CA GLU A 187 -7.28 20.69 -4.28
C GLU A 187 -8.40 19.88 -4.95
N ALA A 188 -8.13 18.61 -5.30
CA ALA A 188 -9.08 17.71 -5.92
C ALA A 188 -10.31 17.49 -5.03
N TYR A 189 -10.14 17.27 -3.73
CA TYR A 189 -11.25 17.06 -2.80
C TYR A 189 -12.33 18.16 -2.87
N TYR A 190 -11.92 19.44 -2.82
CA TYR A 190 -12.88 20.54 -2.88
C TYR A 190 -13.39 20.81 -4.29
N GLU A 191 -12.58 20.57 -5.32
CA GLU A 191 -13.03 20.70 -6.72
C GLU A 191 -14.10 19.65 -7.04
N ASP A 192 -13.88 18.39 -6.65
CA ASP A 192 -14.83 17.29 -6.81
C ASP A 192 -16.11 17.53 -6.01
N LEU A 193 -16.01 18.00 -4.76
CA LEU A 193 -17.17 18.40 -3.95
C LEU A 193 -18.06 19.41 -4.66
N ILE A 194 -17.45 20.41 -5.30
CA ILE A 194 -18.18 21.43 -6.05
C ILE A 194 -18.81 20.82 -7.29
N VAL A 195 -18.02 20.10 -8.09
CA VAL A 195 -18.47 19.45 -9.33
C VAL A 195 -19.65 18.53 -9.07
N ASP A 196 -19.60 17.72 -8.03
CA ASP A 196 -20.67 16.80 -7.64
C ASP A 196 -21.95 17.54 -7.29
N ARG A 197 -21.87 18.58 -6.46
CA ARG A 197 -23.03 19.39 -6.06
C ARG A 197 -23.68 20.11 -7.24
N VAL A 198 -22.89 20.60 -8.20
CA VAL A 198 -23.42 21.31 -9.37
C VAL A 198 -23.75 20.40 -10.55
N SER A 199 -23.38 19.11 -10.51
CA SER A 199 -23.56 18.17 -11.62
C SER A 199 -25.02 17.95 -12.02
N GLY A 200 -25.94 18.10 -11.07
CA GLY A 200 -27.38 17.95 -11.27
C GLY A 200 -28.06 19.17 -11.91
N LEU A 201 -27.37 20.30 -12.03
CA LEU A 201 -27.95 21.53 -12.56
C LEU A 201 -28.15 21.45 -14.07
N THR A 202 -29.36 21.79 -14.50
CA THR A 202 -29.66 22.08 -15.90
C THR A 202 -29.08 23.44 -16.30
N GLU A 203 -28.92 23.67 -17.61
CA GLU A 203 -28.38 24.95 -18.11
C GLU A 203 -29.21 26.17 -17.68
N ASP A 204 -30.53 26.02 -17.49
CA ASP A 204 -31.40 27.10 -17.03
C ASP A 204 -31.28 27.36 -15.51
N GLU A 205 -30.65 26.46 -14.75
CA GLU A 205 -30.41 26.60 -13.31
C GLU A 205 -29.03 27.21 -12.99
N LYS A 206 -28.14 27.32 -13.99
CA LYS A 206 -26.82 27.93 -13.84
C LYS A 206 -26.92 29.44 -14.05
N PRO A 207 -26.51 30.28 -13.08
CA PRO A 207 -26.60 31.72 -13.24
C PRO A 207 -25.65 32.21 -14.32
N THR A 208 -26.10 33.18 -15.10
CA THR A 208 -25.26 33.90 -16.06
C THR A 208 -24.39 34.93 -15.33
N VAL A 209 -23.08 34.88 -15.57
CA VAL A 209 -22.07 35.64 -14.85
C VAL A 209 -21.31 36.55 -15.80
N TYR A 210 -21.24 37.83 -15.47
CA TYR A 210 -20.25 38.73 -16.05
C TYR A 210 -18.99 38.79 -15.18
N PHE A 211 -17.93 38.14 -15.65
CA PHE A 211 -16.62 38.25 -15.01
C PHE A 211 -15.82 39.44 -15.56
N GLU A 212 -15.50 40.41 -14.71
CA GLU A 212 -14.66 41.56 -15.07
C GLU A 212 -13.27 41.42 -14.41
N TRP A 213 -12.23 41.28 -15.22
CA TRP A 213 -10.93 40.74 -14.78
C TRP A 213 -10.04 41.73 -14.02
N TYR A 214 -9.44 42.74 -14.65
CA TYR A 214 -8.61 43.73 -13.94
C TYR A 214 -8.86 45.17 -14.37
N LYS A 215 -9.67 45.36 -15.40
CA LYS A 215 -10.07 46.67 -15.92
C LYS A 215 -11.50 46.58 -16.44
N ASP A 216 -12.16 47.73 -16.53
CA ASP A 216 -13.52 47.86 -17.05
C ASP A 216 -13.66 47.15 -18.41
N TRP A 217 -14.76 46.41 -18.55
CA TRP A 217 -15.18 45.78 -19.81
C TRP A 217 -14.16 44.79 -20.37
N TYR A 218 -13.45 44.07 -19.50
CA TYR A 218 -12.48 43.07 -19.90
C TYR A 218 -12.75 41.75 -19.20
N SER A 219 -13.03 40.71 -19.98
CA SER A 219 -13.49 39.41 -19.48
C SER A 219 -12.62 38.26 -19.98
N SER A 220 -12.77 37.12 -19.32
CA SER A 220 -12.18 35.84 -19.73
C SER A 220 -13.01 35.23 -20.86
N GLY A 221 -12.36 34.69 -21.89
CA GLY A 221 -13.04 34.00 -23.00
C GLY A 221 -13.07 32.49 -22.81
N ALA A 222 -13.51 31.73 -23.83
CA ALA A 222 -13.72 30.29 -23.78
C ALA A 222 -12.49 29.47 -23.33
N THR A 223 -11.29 29.95 -23.66
CA THR A 223 -10.04 29.25 -23.33
C THR A 223 -9.30 29.86 -22.14
N GLY A 224 -9.93 30.80 -21.43
CA GLY A 224 -9.36 31.46 -20.26
C GLY A 224 -9.70 30.73 -18.96
N SER A 225 -8.74 30.68 -18.03
CA SER A 225 -8.86 29.92 -16.78
C SER A 225 -9.97 30.40 -15.85
N TYR A 226 -10.39 31.67 -15.93
CA TYR A 226 -11.51 32.15 -15.09
C TYR A 226 -12.87 31.72 -15.64
N THR A 227 -13.00 31.53 -16.95
CA THR A 227 -14.21 30.93 -17.54
C THR A 227 -14.34 29.48 -17.11
N GLU A 228 -13.24 28.74 -17.11
CA GLU A 228 -13.17 27.38 -16.56
C GLU A 228 -13.63 27.39 -15.10
N MET A 229 -13.02 28.22 -14.26
CA MET A 229 -13.35 28.30 -12.84
C MET A 229 -14.83 28.64 -12.56
N ILE A 230 -15.43 29.54 -13.37
CA ILE A 230 -16.85 29.89 -13.27
C ILE A 230 -17.73 28.70 -13.65
N ASN A 231 -17.38 27.99 -14.72
CA ASN A 231 -18.13 26.82 -15.16
C ASN A 231 -18.04 25.67 -14.15
N THR A 232 -16.86 25.46 -13.56
CA THR A 232 -16.62 24.46 -12.50
C THR A 232 -17.45 24.78 -11.27
N ALA A 233 -17.61 26.06 -10.90
CA ALA A 233 -18.49 26.51 -9.84
C ALA A 233 -20.00 26.49 -10.18
N GLY A 234 -20.38 26.00 -11.38
CA GLY A 234 -21.77 25.89 -11.80
C GLY A 234 -22.40 27.18 -12.36
N GLY A 235 -21.60 28.17 -12.75
CA GLY A 235 -22.06 29.39 -13.44
C GLY A 235 -21.82 29.33 -14.95
N ILE A 236 -22.33 30.32 -15.69
CA ILE A 236 -22.10 30.49 -17.13
C ILE A 236 -21.51 31.87 -17.38
N ASN A 237 -20.23 31.95 -17.77
CA ASN A 237 -19.64 33.25 -18.15
C ASN A 237 -20.24 33.75 -19.48
N ILE A 238 -20.83 34.94 -19.50
CA ILE A 238 -21.43 35.52 -20.71
C ILE A 238 -20.42 35.74 -21.84
N ALA A 239 -19.13 35.90 -21.53
CA ALA A 239 -18.05 36.00 -22.53
C ALA A 239 -17.47 34.63 -22.93
N GLY A 240 -17.99 33.53 -22.37
CA GLY A 240 -17.44 32.18 -22.44
C GLY A 240 -17.50 31.50 -23.82
N ASP A 241 -18.30 32.01 -24.76
CA ASP A 241 -18.41 31.43 -26.11
C ASP A 241 -17.33 31.91 -27.09
N GLN A 242 -16.54 32.92 -26.70
CA GLN A 242 -15.55 33.52 -27.58
C GLN A 242 -14.24 32.75 -27.48
N ASN A 243 -13.81 32.12 -28.58
CA ASN A 243 -12.62 31.25 -28.63
C ASN A 243 -11.27 32.02 -28.56
N VAL A 244 -11.09 32.74 -27.45
CA VAL A 244 -9.91 33.52 -27.05
C VAL A 244 -9.74 33.36 -25.53
N SER A 245 -8.55 33.62 -24.98
CA SER A 245 -8.32 33.50 -23.54
C SER A 245 -8.90 34.67 -22.75
N SER A 246 -8.92 35.86 -23.33
CA SER A 246 -9.48 37.08 -22.73
C SER A 246 -9.80 38.11 -23.81
N MET A 247 -10.72 39.03 -23.53
CA MET A 247 -11.16 40.03 -24.50
C MET A 247 -11.77 41.28 -23.86
N ASP A 248 -11.72 42.39 -24.60
CA ASP A 248 -12.59 43.54 -24.33
C ASP A 248 -14.02 43.19 -24.76
N VAL A 249 -14.98 43.40 -23.88
CA VAL A 249 -16.42 43.36 -24.18
C VAL A 249 -16.95 44.80 -24.31
N SER A 250 -18.10 45.01 -24.96
CA SER A 250 -18.72 46.33 -24.98
C SER A 250 -19.75 46.46 -23.85
N ALA A 251 -20.01 47.70 -23.42
CA ALA A 251 -21.07 47.96 -22.45
C ALA A 251 -22.43 47.48 -22.98
N GLU A 252 -22.70 47.68 -24.27
CA GLU A 252 -23.92 47.21 -24.92
C GLU A 252 -24.06 45.68 -24.91
N PHE A 253 -22.95 44.95 -25.03
CA PHE A 253 -22.96 43.48 -24.98
C PHE A 253 -23.36 42.98 -23.59
N VAL A 254 -22.74 43.51 -22.53
CA VAL A 254 -23.07 43.10 -21.16
C VAL A 254 -24.53 43.42 -20.81
N VAL A 255 -25.05 44.55 -21.31
CA VAL A 255 -26.46 44.92 -21.14
C VAL A 255 -27.41 44.03 -21.96
N GLU A 256 -27.00 43.62 -23.16
CA GLU A 256 -27.80 42.74 -24.01
C GLU A 256 -27.89 41.31 -23.45
N GLU A 257 -26.77 40.78 -22.95
CA GLU A 257 -26.73 39.47 -22.29
C GLU A 257 -27.42 39.49 -20.91
N ASN A 258 -27.47 40.65 -20.25
CA ASN A 258 -28.17 40.87 -18.97
C ASN A 258 -27.85 39.78 -17.92
N PRO A 259 -26.59 39.71 -17.46
CA PRO A 259 -26.15 38.68 -16.53
C PRO A 259 -26.90 38.79 -15.19
N GLU A 260 -27.14 37.64 -14.58
CA GLU A 260 -27.72 37.53 -13.23
C GLU A 260 -26.74 37.94 -12.14
N MET A 261 -25.44 37.78 -12.38
CA MET A 261 -24.39 38.10 -11.41
C MET A 261 -23.19 38.80 -12.05
N ILE A 262 -22.50 39.64 -11.26
CA ILE A 262 -21.20 40.23 -11.63
C ILE A 262 -20.13 39.73 -10.65
N VAL A 263 -19.03 39.21 -11.17
CA VAL A 263 -17.83 38.90 -10.39
C VAL A 263 -16.67 39.75 -10.90
N ARG A 264 -16.09 40.59 -10.04
CA ARG A 264 -14.98 41.49 -10.38
C ARG A 264 -13.73 41.11 -9.59
N MET A 265 -12.64 40.80 -10.27
CA MET A 265 -11.39 40.52 -9.57
C MET A 265 -10.72 41.80 -9.07
N LEU A 266 -10.40 41.83 -7.77
CA LEU A 266 -9.58 42.86 -7.16
C LEU A 266 -8.10 42.52 -7.36
N THR A 267 -7.36 43.49 -7.92
CA THR A 267 -5.94 43.39 -8.19
C THR A 267 -5.16 44.45 -7.42
N PHE A 268 -3.83 44.36 -7.42
CA PHE A 268 -2.96 45.34 -6.76
C PHE A 268 -3.11 46.78 -7.29
N TYR A 269 -3.78 47.01 -8.42
CA TYR A 269 -4.09 48.34 -8.95
C TYR A 269 -5.27 49.00 -8.25
N ASP A 270 -6.18 48.19 -7.69
CA ASP A 270 -7.44 48.63 -7.11
C ASP A 270 -7.28 48.98 -5.62
N GLY A 271 -6.35 48.30 -4.95
CA GLY A 271 -6.07 48.45 -3.52
C GLY A 271 -5.96 47.08 -2.84
N GLU A 272 -5.99 47.04 -1.51
CA GLU A 272 -5.86 45.79 -0.73
C GLU A 272 -6.78 45.72 0.51
N GLU A 273 -7.41 46.83 0.89
CA GLU A 273 -8.21 46.97 2.10
C GLU A 273 -9.70 46.83 1.80
N LEU A 274 -10.52 46.56 2.82
CA LEU A 274 -11.98 46.41 2.68
C LEU A 274 -12.63 47.60 1.97
N GLU A 275 -12.16 48.83 2.21
CA GLU A 275 -12.67 50.03 1.54
C GLU A 275 -12.48 49.99 0.01
N ASP A 276 -11.43 49.32 -0.48
CA ASP A 276 -11.15 49.18 -1.91
C ASP A 276 -12.12 48.20 -2.57
N PHE A 277 -12.42 47.09 -1.89
CA PHE A 277 -13.47 46.15 -2.30
C PHE A 277 -14.84 46.85 -2.37
N GLN A 278 -15.18 47.62 -1.34
CA GLN A 278 -16.42 48.39 -1.27
C GLN A 278 -16.51 49.42 -2.40
N ALA A 279 -15.44 50.19 -2.61
CA ALA A 279 -15.39 51.20 -3.67
C ALA A 279 -15.55 50.57 -5.07
N LEU A 280 -14.96 49.40 -5.30
CA LEU A 280 -15.06 48.70 -6.57
C LEU A 280 -16.49 48.17 -6.81
N ARG A 281 -17.13 47.58 -5.78
CA ARG A 281 -18.54 47.16 -5.84
C ARG A 281 -19.48 48.34 -6.07
N ASP A 282 -19.33 49.41 -5.29
CA ASP A 282 -20.14 50.63 -5.42
C ASP A 282 -19.98 51.26 -6.82
N GLY A 283 -18.78 51.22 -7.38
CA GLY A 283 -18.50 51.65 -8.74
C GLY A 283 -19.28 50.87 -9.80
N LEU A 284 -19.41 49.55 -9.63
CA LEU A 284 -20.20 48.69 -10.51
C LEU A 284 -21.71 48.92 -10.35
N LEU A 285 -22.19 49.03 -9.11
CA LEU A 285 -23.61 49.29 -8.80
C LEU A 285 -24.09 50.65 -9.33
N THR A 286 -23.18 51.63 -9.47
CA THR A 286 -23.50 52.98 -9.95
C THR A 286 -23.06 53.27 -11.38
N ARG A 287 -22.46 52.29 -12.07
CA ARG A 287 -21.98 52.45 -13.46
C ARG A 287 -23.17 52.64 -14.39
N GLU A 288 -23.30 53.81 -15.05
CA GLU A 288 -24.47 54.21 -15.85
C GLU A 288 -24.95 53.14 -16.86
N ALA A 289 -24.04 52.35 -17.43
CA ALA A 289 -24.40 51.28 -18.35
C ALA A 289 -24.99 50.02 -17.67
N LEU A 290 -24.69 49.75 -16.41
CA LEU A 290 -25.09 48.54 -15.69
C LEU A 290 -26.30 48.76 -14.76
N VAL A 291 -26.71 50.00 -14.50
CA VAL A 291 -27.74 50.29 -13.49
C VAL A 291 -29.07 49.58 -13.73
N ASP A 292 -29.39 49.20 -14.97
CA ASP A 292 -30.66 48.59 -15.35
C ASP A 292 -30.58 47.06 -15.54
N ILE A 293 -29.42 46.41 -15.37
CA ILE A 293 -29.30 44.93 -15.49
C ILE A 293 -29.64 44.21 -14.18
N ASP A 294 -30.03 42.94 -14.29
CA ASP A 294 -30.55 42.16 -13.16
C ASP A 294 -29.52 42.03 -12.02
N ALA A 295 -28.26 41.76 -12.32
CA ALA A 295 -27.21 41.69 -11.30
C ALA A 295 -27.12 42.95 -10.41
N VAL A 296 -27.26 44.14 -11.00
CA VAL A 296 -27.18 45.41 -10.25
C VAL A 296 -28.48 45.69 -9.50
N GLN A 297 -29.63 45.38 -10.11
CA GLN A 297 -30.94 45.55 -9.47
C GLN A 297 -31.12 44.64 -8.24
N ASN A 298 -30.56 43.43 -8.30
CA ASN A 298 -30.60 42.45 -7.22
C ASN A 298 -29.42 42.58 -6.25
N GLU A 299 -28.47 43.48 -6.52
CA GLU A 299 -27.24 43.67 -5.75
C GLU A 299 -26.29 42.43 -5.72
N GLU A 300 -26.42 41.55 -6.72
CA GLU A 300 -25.60 40.35 -6.99
C GLU A 300 -24.26 40.72 -7.65
N VAL A 301 -23.50 41.57 -6.96
CA VAL A 301 -22.21 42.09 -7.41
C VAL A 301 -21.14 41.74 -6.38
N TYR A 302 -20.19 40.92 -6.80
CA TYR A 302 -19.17 40.30 -5.96
C TYR A 302 -17.77 40.71 -6.39
N ILE A 303 -16.91 40.94 -5.41
CA ILE A 303 -15.51 41.27 -5.57
C ILE A 303 -14.68 40.15 -4.95
N ILE A 304 -13.68 39.65 -5.68
CA ILE A 304 -12.79 38.57 -5.20
C ILE A 304 -11.33 38.88 -5.52
N LYS A 305 -10.43 38.68 -4.57
CA LYS A 305 -9.01 38.98 -4.72
C LYS A 305 -8.32 37.97 -5.63
N ASN A 306 -7.38 38.43 -6.45
CA ASN A 306 -6.62 37.56 -7.37
C ASN A 306 -5.98 36.33 -6.69
N THR A 307 -5.43 36.50 -5.48
CA THR A 307 -4.75 35.42 -4.74
C THR A 307 -5.68 34.28 -4.33
N ALA A 308 -6.96 34.56 -4.09
CA ALA A 308 -7.98 33.53 -3.86
C ALA A 308 -8.33 32.76 -5.13
N LEU A 309 -8.27 33.40 -6.31
CA LEU A 309 -8.59 32.76 -7.59
C LEU A 309 -7.45 31.92 -8.16
N VAL A 310 -6.19 32.26 -7.85
CA VAL A 310 -5.01 31.63 -8.47
C VAL A 310 -4.19 30.82 -7.47
N GLY A 311 -3.70 31.43 -6.40
CA GLY A 311 -2.86 30.75 -5.41
C GLY A 311 -3.67 29.75 -4.59
N ARG A 312 -4.73 30.26 -3.93
CA ARG A 312 -5.61 29.52 -3.02
C ARG A 312 -6.91 29.06 -3.70
N ARG A 313 -6.77 28.43 -4.87
CA ARG A 313 -7.89 28.08 -5.77
C ARG A 313 -9.08 27.37 -5.06
N PRO A 314 -8.89 26.39 -4.16
CA PRO A 314 -10.02 25.72 -3.49
C PRO A 314 -10.97 26.70 -2.79
N ALA A 315 -10.41 27.67 -2.05
CA ALA A 315 -11.20 28.71 -1.40
C ALA A 315 -11.94 29.59 -2.41
N GLY A 316 -11.24 30.05 -3.46
CA GLY A 316 -11.85 30.88 -4.51
C GLY A 316 -12.99 30.17 -5.24
N LEU A 317 -12.83 28.88 -5.55
CA LEU A 317 -13.86 28.05 -6.18
C LEU A 317 -15.10 27.94 -5.28
N LEU A 318 -14.91 27.67 -3.99
CA LEU A 318 -16.01 27.58 -3.02
C LEU A 318 -16.75 28.90 -2.83
N TYR A 319 -16.06 30.05 -2.85
CA TYR A 319 -16.74 31.35 -2.84
C TYR A 319 -17.61 31.56 -4.07
N LEU A 320 -17.10 31.24 -5.27
CA LEU A 320 -17.89 31.33 -6.50
C LEU A 320 -19.10 30.40 -6.45
N ALA A 321 -18.90 29.14 -6.06
CA ALA A 321 -19.95 28.14 -5.99
C ALA A 321 -21.04 28.54 -5.00
N LYS A 322 -20.66 29.06 -3.82
CA LYS A 322 -21.62 29.54 -2.82
C LYS A 322 -22.35 30.81 -3.23
N TRP A 323 -21.73 31.71 -3.99
CA TRP A 323 -22.44 32.86 -4.55
C TRP A 323 -23.43 32.45 -5.65
N PHE A 324 -23.03 31.52 -6.51
CA PHE A 324 -23.87 31.06 -7.62
C PHE A 324 -25.04 30.21 -7.11
N HIS A 325 -24.79 29.38 -6.10
CA HIS A 325 -25.72 28.37 -5.59
C HIS A 325 -25.73 28.33 -4.06
N PRO A 326 -26.20 29.38 -3.37
CA PRO A 326 -26.13 29.46 -1.91
C PRO A 326 -26.82 28.28 -1.19
N ASP A 327 -27.90 27.76 -1.77
CA ASP A 327 -28.65 26.61 -1.22
C ASP A 327 -27.85 25.29 -1.32
N LEU A 328 -27.02 25.12 -2.35
CA LEU A 328 -26.20 23.90 -2.53
C LEU A 328 -24.95 23.89 -1.65
N PHE A 329 -24.58 25.04 -1.08
CA PHE A 329 -23.36 25.24 -0.29
C PHE A 329 -23.65 25.94 1.05
N GLU A 330 -24.85 25.76 1.61
CA GLU A 330 -25.25 26.36 2.88
C GLU A 330 -24.31 25.91 4.02
N ASP A 331 -23.96 24.63 4.03
CA ASP A 331 -23.14 23.91 5.00
C ASP A 331 -21.63 24.21 4.89
N ILE A 332 -21.16 24.77 3.78
CA ILE A 332 -19.75 25.04 3.56
C ILE A 332 -19.41 26.49 3.91
N ASP A 333 -18.38 26.70 4.73
CA ASP A 333 -17.77 28.02 4.94
C ASP A 333 -16.47 28.14 4.11
N PRO A 334 -16.48 28.88 2.98
CA PRO A 334 -15.28 29.06 2.18
C PRO A 334 -14.13 29.77 2.92
N ALA A 335 -14.44 30.57 3.95
CA ALA A 335 -13.41 31.22 4.78
C ALA A 335 -12.70 30.20 5.67
N ALA A 336 -13.43 29.23 6.23
CA ALA A 336 -12.86 28.13 7.01
C ALA A 336 -11.95 27.24 6.16
N VAL A 337 -12.36 26.91 4.93
CA VAL A 337 -11.51 26.13 4.00
C VAL A 337 -10.26 26.92 3.58
N HIS A 338 -10.38 28.24 3.45
CA HIS A 338 -9.21 29.09 3.21
C HIS A 338 -8.24 29.07 4.40
N GLU A 339 -8.76 29.15 5.63
CA GLU A 339 -7.95 29.01 6.85
C GLU A 339 -7.27 27.64 6.91
N GLU A 340 -8.00 26.56 6.61
CA GLU A 340 -7.47 25.21 6.56
C GLU A 340 -6.33 25.07 5.54
N TYR A 341 -6.52 25.58 4.31
CA TYR A 341 -5.47 25.58 3.28
C TYR A 341 -4.19 26.27 3.78
N VAL A 342 -4.32 27.47 4.36
CA VAL A 342 -3.16 28.22 4.85
C VAL A 342 -2.51 27.53 6.05
N GLN A 343 -3.29 26.95 6.95
CA GLN A 343 -2.78 26.23 8.10
C GLN A 343 -2.04 24.95 7.69
N LYS A 344 -2.61 24.17 6.75
CA LYS A 344 -2.06 22.90 6.30
C LYS A 344 -0.72 23.07 5.58
N PHE A 345 -0.64 24.01 4.64
CA PHE A 345 0.53 24.14 3.76
C PHE A 345 1.55 25.18 4.22
N PHE A 346 1.18 26.11 5.10
CA PHE A 346 2.07 27.20 5.54
C PHE A 346 2.19 27.32 7.07
N GLY A 347 1.41 26.55 7.83
CA GLY A 347 1.50 26.51 9.30
C GLY A 347 1.11 27.83 9.98
N THR A 348 0.31 28.67 9.32
CA THR A 348 -0.11 30.00 9.77
C THR A 348 -1.60 30.20 9.55
N SER A 349 -2.10 31.42 9.78
CA SER A 349 -3.51 31.78 9.63
C SER A 349 -3.71 32.80 8.51
N VAL A 350 -4.89 32.79 7.91
CA VAL A 350 -5.30 33.78 6.92
C VAL A 350 -5.35 35.16 7.57
N SER A 351 -4.82 36.16 6.86
CA SER A 351 -4.85 37.55 7.28
C SER A 351 -5.22 38.44 6.10
N GLY A 352 -6.14 39.39 6.31
CA GLY A 352 -6.63 40.32 5.29
C GLY A 352 -8.01 39.95 4.75
N VAL A 353 -8.50 40.75 3.80
CA VAL A 353 -9.80 40.56 3.14
C VAL A 353 -9.58 39.97 1.75
N PHE A 354 -10.35 38.94 1.40
CA PHE A 354 -10.23 38.23 0.12
C PHE A 354 -11.48 38.34 -0.76
N VAL A 355 -12.65 38.64 -0.18
CA VAL A 355 -13.91 38.76 -0.91
C VAL A 355 -14.80 39.89 -0.36
N PHE A 356 -15.75 40.36 -1.18
CA PHE A 356 -16.80 41.29 -0.74
C PHE A 356 -18.05 41.22 -1.64
N PRO A 357 -19.28 41.22 -1.09
CA PRO A 357 -19.57 41.02 0.33
C PRO A 357 -19.06 39.65 0.80
N GLU A 358 -18.63 39.57 2.06
CA GLU A 358 -18.43 38.26 2.69
C GLU A 358 -19.78 37.53 2.65
N ALA A 359 -19.76 36.23 2.29
CA ALA A 359 -20.95 35.40 2.38
C ALA A 359 -21.50 35.56 3.80
N SER A 360 -22.74 36.03 3.93
CA SER A 360 -23.29 36.51 5.21
C SER A 360 -23.02 35.52 6.33
N GLU A 361 -22.42 36.01 7.44
CA GLU A 361 -22.23 35.22 8.66
C GLU A 361 -23.53 34.48 9.03
N PRO A 362 -23.46 33.22 9.48
CA PRO A 362 -24.62 32.56 10.05
C PRO A 362 -25.08 33.38 11.25
N THR A 363 -26.32 33.85 11.22
CA THR A 363 -26.93 34.51 12.38
C THR A 363 -26.89 33.58 13.59
N GLU A 364 -26.30 34.08 14.68
CA GLU A 364 -26.08 33.48 16.01
C GLU A 364 -27.19 32.56 16.59
N PRO A 365 -26.85 31.73 17.60
CA PRO A 365 -27.04 30.28 17.64
C PRO A 365 -28.47 29.87 17.99
N ILE A 366 -28.97 28.87 17.27
CA ILE A 366 -30.16 28.12 17.68
C ILE A 366 -29.72 27.11 18.75
N GLU A 367 -30.18 27.26 19.99
CA GLU A 367 -30.13 26.15 20.96
C GLU A 367 -30.87 24.95 20.36
N PRO A 368 -30.27 23.75 20.38
CA PRO A 368 -30.65 22.65 19.51
C PRO A 368 -32.05 22.15 19.87
N SER A 369 -32.99 22.31 18.94
CA SER A 369 -33.93 21.22 18.69
C SER A 369 -33.20 20.28 17.73
N GLU A 370 -32.88 19.07 18.19
CA GLU A 370 -32.20 18.01 17.42
C GLU A 370 -32.66 18.06 15.95
N PRO A 371 -31.77 18.47 15.02
CA PRO A 371 -31.95 18.13 13.63
C PRO A 371 -31.77 16.61 13.54
N GLU A 372 -32.70 15.93 12.86
CA GLU A 372 -32.40 14.59 12.37
C GLU A 372 -31.12 14.72 11.53
N PRO A 373 -30.10 13.88 11.77
CA PRO A 373 -28.83 14.04 11.10
C PRO A 373 -29.03 13.85 9.60
N GLU A 374 -28.69 14.87 8.82
CA GLU A 374 -28.58 14.71 7.38
C GLU A 374 -27.40 13.76 7.09
N PRO A 375 -27.51 12.91 6.05
CA PRO A 375 -26.42 12.01 5.70
C PRO A 375 -25.19 12.82 5.29
N GLU A 376 -24.07 12.59 5.95
CA GLU A 376 -22.82 13.33 5.72
C GLU A 376 -22.03 12.76 4.52
N THR A 377 -22.34 11.53 4.09
CA THR A 377 -21.71 10.91 2.93
C THR A 377 -22.68 10.00 2.16
N ILE A 378 -22.50 9.93 0.84
CA ILE A 378 -23.23 9.03 -0.05
C ILE A 378 -22.20 8.13 -0.72
N ILE A 379 -22.39 6.81 -0.60
CA ILE A 379 -21.55 5.82 -1.30
C ILE A 379 -22.36 5.09 -2.34
N VAL A 380 -21.69 4.56 -3.37
CA VAL A 380 -22.30 3.65 -4.35
C VAL A 380 -21.77 2.24 -4.13
N ASP A 381 -22.63 1.34 -3.66
CA ASP A 381 -22.27 -0.04 -3.35
C ASP A 381 -22.11 -0.92 -4.61
N ALA A 382 -21.67 -2.18 -4.46
CA ALA A 382 -21.51 -3.11 -5.61
C ALA A 382 -22.82 -3.47 -6.34
N LYS A 383 -23.99 -3.09 -5.81
CA LYS A 383 -25.28 -3.23 -6.49
C LYS A 383 -25.72 -1.95 -7.18
N GLY A 384 -24.92 -0.89 -7.12
CA GLY A 384 -25.23 0.42 -7.68
C GLY A 384 -26.28 1.17 -6.86
N ASN A 385 -26.46 0.83 -5.58
CA ASN A 385 -27.30 1.63 -4.70
C ASN A 385 -26.50 2.81 -4.18
N GLU A 386 -27.09 4.00 -4.25
CA GLU A 386 -26.69 5.14 -3.44
C GLU A 386 -27.14 4.88 -1.99
N VAL A 387 -26.18 4.87 -1.08
CA VAL A 387 -26.40 4.63 0.35
C VAL A 387 -25.99 5.90 1.09
N GLU A 388 -27.00 6.59 1.60
CA GLU A 388 -26.88 7.76 2.47
C GLU A 388 -26.48 7.30 3.87
N ILE A 389 -25.37 7.84 4.40
CA ILE A 389 -24.79 7.46 5.68
C ILE A 389 -24.59 8.72 6.52
N THR A 390 -25.15 8.71 7.72
CA THR A 390 -24.87 9.71 8.75
C THR A 390 -23.58 9.35 9.48
N LEU A 391 -22.68 10.31 9.64
CA LEU A 391 -21.49 10.16 10.48
C LEU A 391 -21.70 10.91 11.83
N PRO A 392 -20.93 10.56 12.88
CA PRO A 392 -20.07 9.38 12.98
C PRO A 392 -20.90 8.09 13.05
N VAL A 393 -20.45 7.04 12.36
CA VAL A 393 -20.99 5.69 12.56
C VAL A 393 -20.38 5.12 13.83
N GLU A 394 -21.22 4.90 14.86
CA GLU A 394 -20.80 4.43 16.20
C GLU A 394 -21.13 2.95 16.41
N SER A 395 -22.10 2.42 15.65
CA SER A 395 -22.57 1.04 15.76
C SER A 395 -22.76 0.37 14.40
N ILE A 396 -22.03 -0.71 14.19
CA ILE A 396 -21.99 -1.46 12.94
C ILE A 396 -22.45 -2.88 13.18
N VAL A 397 -23.31 -3.37 12.29
CA VAL A 397 -23.50 -4.79 12.07
C VAL A 397 -22.78 -5.16 10.78
N CYS A 398 -21.79 -6.06 10.84
CA CYS A 398 -21.09 -6.57 9.66
C CYS A 398 -21.36 -8.06 9.44
N MET A 399 -21.89 -8.43 8.27
CA MET A 399 -22.31 -9.81 7.98
C MET A 399 -21.45 -10.50 6.90
N ASN A 400 -20.17 -10.18 6.81
CA ASN A 400 -19.21 -10.82 5.93
C ASN A 400 -17.84 -10.90 6.63
N PRO A 401 -17.17 -12.07 6.68
CA PRO A 401 -15.88 -12.22 7.35
C PRO A 401 -14.77 -11.29 6.81
N GLY A 402 -14.57 -11.25 5.49
CA GLY A 402 -13.53 -10.41 4.89
C GLY A 402 -13.78 -8.90 5.07
N LEU A 403 -15.04 -8.46 5.05
CA LEU A 403 -15.40 -7.07 5.34
C LEU A 403 -15.28 -6.76 6.85
N THR A 404 -15.53 -7.74 7.72
CA THR A 404 -15.32 -7.59 9.17
C THR A 404 -13.85 -7.37 9.48
N GLU A 405 -12.96 -8.19 8.90
CA GLU A 405 -11.51 -8.00 9.06
C GLU A 405 -11.05 -6.65 8.52
N LEU A 406 -11.59 -6.21 7.39
CA LEU A 406 -11.28 -4.91 6.81
C LEU A 406 -11.71 -3.75 7.73
N LEU A 407 -12.94 -3.78 8.26
CA LEU A 407 -13.41 -2.79 9.24
C LEU A 407 -12.54 -2.76 10.50
N CYS A 408 -12.07 -3.93 10.96
CA CYS A 408 -11.17 -4.01 12.11
C CYS A 408 -9.80 -3.42 11.81
N ALA A 409 -9.21 -3.72 10.64
CA ALA A 409 -7.93 -3.14 10.21
C ALA A 409 -8.01 -1.61 10.07
N LEU A 410 -9.19 -1.09 9.71
CA LEU A 410 -9.49 0.34 9.69
C LEU A 410 -9.79 0.95 11.08
N GLY A 411 -9.66 0.17 12.16
CA GLY A 411 -9.87 0.62 13.55
C GLY A 411 -11.33 0.76 13.96
N GLY A 412 -12.25 0.03 13.31
CA GLY A 412 -13.69 0.03 13.61
C GLY A 412 -14.14 -1.15 14.49
N ASP A 413 -13.22 -1.92 15.05
CA ASP A 413 -13.47 -3.13 15.83
C ASP A 413 -14.34 -2.88 17.07
N ASP A 414 -14.18 -1.74 17.75
CA ASP A 414 -15.00 -1.34 18.90
C ASP A 414 -16.43 -0.91 18.53
N ARG A 415 -16.67 -0.58 17.26
CA ARG A 415 -17.98 -0.18 16.74
C ARG A 415 -18.80 -1.38 16.23
N ILE A 416 -18.21 -2.55 16.07
CA ILE A 416 -18.91 -3.75 15.59
C ILE A 416 -19.72 -4.38 16.74
N ILE A 417 -21.03 -4.12 16.75
CA ILE A 417 -21.95 -4.63 17.79
C ILE A 417 -22.67 -5.92 17.36
N GLY A 418 -22.66 -6.23 16.07
CA GLY A 418 -23.20 -7.48 15.55
C GLY A 418 -22.42 -8.03 14.36
N ARG A 419 -22.38 -9.36 14.27
CA ARG A 419 -21.63 -10.09 13.26
C ARG A 419 -22.36 -11.35 12.75
N ASP A 420 -21.91 -11.90 11.64
CA ASP A 420 -22.31 -13.26 11.25
C ASP A 420 -21.53 -14.35 12.02
N GLU A 421 -22.03 -15.60 11.97
CA GLU A 421 -21.43 -16.75 12.65
C GLU A 421 -19.99 -17.06 12.23
N ASN A 422 -19.56 -16.68 11.02
CA ASN A 422 -18.26 -17.05 10.44
C ASN A 422 -17.21 -15.95 10.58
N SER A 423 -17.60 -14.74 10.99
CA SER A 423 -16.68 -13.66 11.37
C SER A 423 -16.08 -13.98 12.73
N LEU A 424 -14.89 -14.61 12.75
CA LEU A 424 -14.25 -15.19 13.94
C LEU A 424 -12.88 -14.59 14.26
N PHE A 425 -12.48 -13.55 13.55
CA PHE A 425 -11.18 -12.88 13.68
C PHE A 425 -11.34 -11.39 13.32
N PRO A 426 -10.63 -10.46 13.97
CA PRO A 426 -9.75 -10.64 15.15
C PRO A 426 -10.48 -11.06 16.44
N GLU A 427 -9.75 -11.35 17.52
CA GLU A 427 -10.37 -11.76 18.81
C GLU A 427 -11.31 -10.66 19.35
N SER A 428 -11.01 -9.38 19.08
CA SER A 428 -11.77 -8.23 19.55
C SER A 428 -13.26 -8.24 19.16
N ILE A 429 -13.63 -8.86 18.04
CA ILE A 429 -15.02 -8.91 17.57
C ILE A 429 -15.84 -10.11 18.10
N LEU A 430 -15.21 -11.03 18.84
CA LEU A 430 -15.88 -12.27 19.25
C LEU A 430 -17.06 -12.04 20.20
N ASP A 431 -17.01 -10.97 20.99
CA ASP A 431 -18.06 -10.55 21.92
C ASP A 431 -19.27 -9.88 21.23
N ALA A 432 -19.13 -9.49 19.95
CA ALA A 432 -20.22 -8.93 19.16
C ALA A 432 -21.36 -9.96 18.97
N THR A 433 -22.60 -9.46 18.91
CA THR A 433 -23.78 -10.33 18.84
C THR A 433 -23.86 -11.05 17.51
N VAL A 434 -24.00 -12.37 17.52
CA VAL A 434 -24.24 -13.13 16.30
C VAL A 434 -25.68 -12.90 15.80
N VAL A 435 -25.83 -12.23 14.65
CA VAL A 435 -27.13 -11.82 14.08
C VAL A 435 -27.55 -12.64 12.85
N GLY A 436 -26.91 -13.78 12.60
CA GLY A 436 -27.27 -14.67 11.50
C GLY A 436 -26.09 -15.52 11.08
N SER A 437 -26.36 -16.56 10.28
CA SER A 437 -25.28 -17.43 9.79
C SER A 437 -24.56 -16.88 8.56
N SER A 438 -25.18 -15.96 7.82
CA SER A 438 -24.58 -15.22 6.68
C SER A 438 -25.52 -14.08 6.27
N SER A 439 -25.09 -13.19 5.36
CA SER A 439 -26.00 -12.21 4.74
C SER A 439 -27.16 -12.84 3.94
N TYR A 440 -27.07 -14.11 3.55
CA TYR A 440 -28.18 -14.84 2.91
C TYR A 440 -29.22 -15.36 3.92
N THR A 441 -28.86 -15.40 5.20
CA THR A 441 -29.68 -15.92 6.31
C THR A 441 -29.62 -14.98 7.52
N PRO A 442 -30.01 -13.69 7.35
CA PRO A 442 -29.98 -12.72 8.43
C PRO A 442 -31.10 -12.97 9.45
N ASN A 443 -30.80 -12.73 10.72
CA ASN A 443 -31.82 -12.62 11.77
C ASN A 443 -32.25 -11.15 11.89
N VAL A 444 -33.24 -10.77 11.10
CA VAL A 444 -33.75 -9.40 11.03
C VAL A 444 -34.24 -8.90 12.41
N GLU A 445 -34.86 -9.74 13.23
CA GLU A 445 -35.34 -9.33 14.55
C GLU A 445 -34.17 -8.89 15.45
N MET A 446 -33.05 -9.61 15.40
CA MET A 446 -31.86 -9.25 16.18
C MET A 446 -31.14 -8.02 15.61
N ILE A 447 -31.06 -7.89 14.28
CA ILE A 447 -30.46 -6.69 13.65
C ILE A 447 -31.26 -5.43 14.07
N LEU A 448 -32.59 -5.50 14.03
CA LEU A 448 -33.45 -4.39 14.47
C LEU A 448 -33.41 -4.15 15.99
N GLU A 449 -33.17 -5.19 16.79
CA GLU A 449 -33.01 -5.05 18.24
C GLU A 449 -31.69 -4.36 18.61
N LEU A 450 -30.63 -4.55 17.81
CA LEU A 450 -29.35 -3.88 17.97
C LEU A 450 -29.38 -2.41 17.53
N ASP A 451 -30.30 -2.04 16.64
CA ASP A 451 -30.48 -0.68 16.12
C ASP A 451 -29.17 -0.03 15.61
N PRO A 452 -28.45 -0.67 14.66
CA PRO A 452 -27.15 -0.17 14.21
C PRO A 452 -27.29 1.06 13.30
N ASP A 453 -26.28 1.93 13.38
CA ASP A 453 -26.12 3.07 12.46
C ASP A 453 -25.79 2.62 11.03
N LEU A 454 -25.19 1.44 10.87
CA LEU A 454 -24.80 0.90 9.58
C LEU A 454 -24.87 -0.64 9.54
N LEU A 455 -25.45 -1.18 8.48
CA LEU A 455 -25.34 -2.60 8.12
C LEU A 455 -24.42 -2.78 6.91
N VAL A 456 -23.28 -3.43 7.13
CA VAL A 456 -22.37 -3.86 6.06
C VAL A 456 -22.63 -5.34 5.78
N ALA A 457 -23.02 -5.68 4.55
CA ALA A 457 -23.43 -7.04 4.19
C ALA A 457 -22.84 -7.49 2.86
N ASP A 458 -22.82 -8.81 2.65
CA ASP A 458 -22.51 -9.38 1.35
C ASP A 458 -23.63 -9.08 0.33
N THR A 459 -23.26 -8.92 -0.93
CA THR A 459 -24.19 -8.82 -2.07
C THR A 459 -25.32 -9.86 -2.10
N MET A 460 -25.14 -11.02 -1.47
CA MET A 460 -26.16 -12.07 -1.32
C MET A 460 -27.42 -11.60 -0.56
N LEU A 461 -27.33 -10.56 0.27
CA LEU A 461 -28.49 -9.97 0.94
C LEU A 461 -29.53 -9.43 -0.06
N SER A 462 -29.11 -9.02 -1.26
CA SER A 462 -30.02 -8.54 -2.33
C SER A 462 -31.04 -9.60 -2.79
N TYR A 463 -30.78 -10.88 -2.55
CA TYR A 463 -31.73 -11.97 -2.85
C TYR A 463 -32.81 -12.12 -1.77
N LYS A 464 -32.69 -11.43 -0.63
CA LYS A 464 -33.59 -11.47 0.52
C LYS A 464 -34.46 -10.23 0.53
N THR A 465 -35.30 -10.09 -0.49
CA THR A 465 -36.01 -8.82 -0.77
C THR A 465 -36.96 -8.40 0.35
N GLU A 466 -37.60 -9.34 1.06
CA GLU A 466 -38.51 -9.02 2.17
C GLU A 466 -37.73 -8.59 3.42
N GLU A 467 -36.65 -9.31 3.76
CA GLU A 467 -35.76 -8.99 4.87
C GLU A 467 -35.06 -7.65 4.65
N LEU A 468 -34.46 -7.43 3.48
CA LEU A 468 -33.79 -6.18 3.12
C LEU A 468 -34.76 -4.98 3.13
N ALA A 469 -35.98 -5.16 2.61
CA ALA A 469 -37.00 -4.11 2.66
C ALA A 469 -37.41 -3.78 4.10
N THR A 470 -37.46 -4.78 4.99
CA THR A 470 -37.76 -4.60 6.41
C THR A 470 -36.66 -3.80 7.12
N ILE A 471 -35.39 -4.16 6.88
CA ILE A 471 -34.22 -3.45 7.43
C ILE A 471 -34.21 -1.99 6.95
N ARG A 472 -34.32 -1.75 5.64
CA ARG A 472 -34.35 -0.38 5.09
C ARG A 472 -35.55 0.44 5.57
N SER A 473 -36.72 -0.18 5.74
CA SER A 473 -37.91 0.51 6.27
C SER A 473 -37.78 0.91 7.74
N ALA A 474 -36.82 0.33 8.46
CA ALA A 474 -36.47 0.74 9.81
C ALA A 474 -35.49 1.91 9.85
N GLY A 475 -35.01 2.38 8.69
CA GLY A 475 -34.08 3.51 8.58
C GLY A 475 -32.60 3.13 8.63
N ILE A 476 -32.27 1.84 8.69
CA ILE A 476 -30.87 1.37 8.75
C ILE A 476 -30.24 1.44 7.34
N PRO A 477 -29.16 2.23 7.14
CA PRO A 477 -28.37 2.21 5.92
C PRO A 477 -27.72 0.85 5.68
N VAL A 478 -27.72 0.38 4.42
CA VAL A 478 -27.21 -0.95 4.06
C VAL A 478 -26.22 -0.85 2.91
N ILE A 479 -24.94 -1.10 3.20
CA ILE A 479 -23.88 -1.27 2.20
C ILE A 479 -23.81 -2.75 1.81
N MET A 480 -23.93 -3.05 0.51
CA MET A 480 -23.77 -4.41 -0.01
C MET A 480 -22.52 -4.52 -0.88
N GLU A 481 -21.52 -5.23 -0.37
CA GLU A 481 -20.24 -5.44 -1.05
C GLU A 481 -19.85 -6.92 -1.16
N SER A 482 -18.81 -7.21 -1.92
CA SER A 482 -18.19 -8.54 -1.95
C SER A 482 -16.73 -8.40 -1.58
N SER A 483 -16.32 -9.08 -0.51
CA SER A 483 -14.92 -9.19 -0.09
C SER A 483 -14.04 -9.93 -1.11
N SER A 484 -14.62 -10.57 -2.12
CA SER A 484 -13.90 -11.29 -3.18
C SER A 484 -13.95 -10.57 -4.53
N ASN A 485 -14.42 -9.32 -4.57
CA ASN A 485 -14.34 -8.45 -5.74
C ASN A 485 -13.10 -7.56 -5.67
N PHE A 486 -11.94 -8.14 -6.02
CA PHE A 486 -10.63 -7.51 -5.84
C PHE A 486 -10.49 -6.16 -6.57
N THR A 487 -11.19 -5.97 -7.69
CA THR A 487 -11.18 -4.70 -8.43
C THR A 487 -11.85 -3.56 -7.67
N ARG A 488 -12.82 -3.85 -6.80
CA ARG A 488 -13.49 -2.85 -5.96
C ARG A 488 -12.85 -2.67 -4.59
N LEU A 489 -11.95 -3.57 -4.17
CA LEU A 489 -11.40 -3.53 -2.82
C LEU A 489 -10.74 -2.19 -2.47
N PRO A 490 -9.96 -1.52 -3.35
CA PRO A 490 -9.42 -0.19 -3.05
C PRO A 490 -10.53 0.84 -2.76
N ASP A 491 -11.60 0.85 -3.57
CA ASP A 491 -12.76 1.73 -3.34
C ASP A 491 -13.41 1.42 -1.98
N ILE A 492 -13.62 0.13 -1.68
CA ILE A 492 -14.20 -0.35 -0.43
C ILE A 492 -13.37 0.10 0.77
N VAL A 493 -12.05 -0.08 0.72
CA VAL A 493 -11.12 0.34 1.77
C VAL A 493 -11.21 1.85 1.98
N THR A 494 -11.24 2.61 0.89
CA THR A 494 -11.27 4.08 0.90
C THR A 494 -12.52 4.61 1.58
N TYR A 495 -13.71 4.22 1.12
CA TYR A 495 -14.94 4.76 1.70
C TYR A 495 -15.23 4.18 3.09
N LEU A 496 -14.86 2.94 3.40
CA LEU A 496 -14.99 2.41 4.77
C LEU A 496 -14.02 3.13 5.72
N GLY A 497 -12.82 3.47 5.26
CA GLY A 497 -11.86 4.31 5.99
C GLY A 497 -12.43 5.69 6.27
N ASN A 498 -13.09 6.31 5.29
CA ASN A 498 -13.78 7.60 5.46
C ASN A 498 -14.94 7.50 6.46
N ILE A 499 -15.77 6.45 6.36
CA ILE A 499 -16.88 6.19 7.29
C ILE A 499 -16.37 6.03 8.73
N LEU A 500 -15.24 5.35 8.91
CA LEU A 500 -14.60 5.15 10.21
C LEU A 500 -13.77 6.36 10.67
N GLN A 501 -13.56 7.35 9.79
CA GLN A 501 -12.67 8.50 9.98
C GLN A 501 -11.22 8.09 10.26
N ASN A 502 -10.72 7.12 9.50
CA ASN A 502 -9.38 6.57 9.60
C ASN A 502 -8.76 6.35 8.21
N SER A 503 -8.51 7.45 7.50
CA SER A 503 -7.92 7.43 6.16
C SER A 503 -6.45 6.96 6.15
N GLU A 504 -5.71 7.15 7.24
CA GLU A 504 -4.31 6.70 7.37
C GLU A 504 -4.21 5.17 7.35
N ASN A 505 -5.07 4.47 8.10
CA ASN A 505 -5.14 3.01 8.00
C ASN A 505 -5.66 2.55 6.63
N ALA A 506 -6.56 3.30 6.00
CA ALA A 506 -7.04 2.98 4.67
C ALA A 506 -5.91 3.02 3.63
N GLU A 507 -5.08 4.07 3.67
CA GLU A 507 -3.88 4.21 2.84
C GLU A 507 -2.89 3.07 3.11
N THR A 508 -2.61 2.77 4.39
CA THR A 508 -1.71 1.65 4.76
C THR A 508 -2.19 0.29 4.20
N ILE A 509 -3.51 0.04 4.20
CA ILE A 509 -4.08 -1.19 3.65
C ILE A 509 -3.96 -1.21 2.12
N ILE A 510 -4.20 -0.07 1.46
CA ILE A 510 -4.06 0.05 0.00
C ILE A 510 -2.60 -0.17 -0.41
N ASP A 511 -1.65 0.47 0.26
CA ASP A 511 -0.22 0.32 0.02
C ASP A 511 0.23 -1.14 0.15
N PHE A 512 -0.19 -1.83 1.23
CA PHE A 512 0.07 -3.25 1.41
C PHE A 512 -0.50 -4.08 0.26
N MET A 513 -1.72 -3.78 -0.19
CA MET A 513 -2.34 -4.50 -1.31
C MET A 513 -1.61 -4.28 -2.63
N GLU A 514 -1.25 -3.03 -2.93
CA GLU A 514 -0.56 -2.65 -4.15
C GLU A 514 0.88 -3.18 -4.19
N GLU A 515 1.61 -3.17 -3.07
CA GLU A 515 2.98 -3.69 -2.99
C GLU A 515 3.05 -5.14 -3.49
N TYR A 516 2.24 -6.02 -2.90
CA TYR A 516 2.29 -7.45 -3.23
C TYR A 516 1.61 -7.80 -4.54
N GLU A 517 0.57 -7.05 -4.96
CA GLU A 517 0.02 -7.21 -6.31
C GLU A 517 1.06 -6.83 -7.37
N ASN A 518 1.68 -5.66 -7.26
CA ASN A 518 2.68 -5.18 -8.23
C ASN A 518 3.91 -6.09 -8.25
N LEU A 519 4.35 -6.62 -7.10
CA LEU A 519 5.42 -7.62 -7.03
C LEU A 519 5.15 -8.84 -7.93
N VAL A 520 3.91 -9.33 -7.95
CA VAL A 520 3.51 -10.47 -8.80
C VAL A 520 3.42 -10.06 -10.26
N LEU A 521 2.82 -8.90 -10.54
CA LEU A 521 2.68 -8.40 -11.91
C LEU A 521 4.04 -8.16 -12.56
N ASP A 522 4.98 -7.52 -11.86
CA ASP A 522 6.31 -7.21 -12.37
C ASP A 522 7.10 -8.47 -12.70
N ARG A 523 7.05 -9.47 -11.82
CA ARG A 523 7.74 -10.75 -12.02
C ARG A 523 7.15 -11.56 -13.17
N THR A 524 5.82 -11.58 -13.29
CA THR A 524 5.14 -12.37 -14.32
C THR A 524 5.10 -11.67 -15.69
N ALA A 525 5.33 -10.35 -15.75
CA ALA A 525 5.34 -9.57 -16.99
C ALA A 525 6.37 -10.04 -18.03
N THR A 526 7.45 -10.72 -17.60
CA THR A 526 8.49 -11.22 -18.49
C THR A 526 8.22 -12.62 -19.05
N LEU A 527 7.15 -13.30 -18.60
CA LEU A 527 6.83 -14.67 -19.03
C LEU A 527 6.27 -14.69 -20.46
N ASP A 528 6.93 -15.42 -21.35
CA ASP A 528 6.39 -15.78 -22.64
C ASP A 528 5.21 -16.76 -22.49
N GLU A 529 4.31 -16.80 -23.48
CA GLU A 529 3.12 -17.67 -23.44
C GLU A 529 3.47 -19.16 -23.29
N SER A 530 4.66 -19.59 -23.73
CA SER A 530 5.13 -20.97 -23.55
C SER A 530 5.65 -21.29 -22.15
N GLU A 531 5.89 -20.27 -21.32
CA GLU A 531 6.38 -20.41 -19.95
C GLU A 531 5.23 -20.44 -18.94
N LYS A 532 4.04 -19.98 -19.33
CA LYS A 532 2.85 -19.96 -18.48
C LYS A 532 2.21 -21.35 -18.40
N PRO A 533 2.06 -21.95 -17.20
CA PRO A 533 1.49 -23.28 -17.07
C PRO A 533 -0.01 -23.26 -17.35
N LYS A 534 -0.54 -24.36 -17.91
CA LYS A 534 -1.98 -24.59 -17.96
C LYS A 534 -2.54 -24.92 -16.59
N VAL A 535 -3.50 -24.13 -16.13
CA VAL A 535 -4.10 -24.21 -14.80
C VAL A 535 -5.54 -24.71 -14.90
N TYR A 536 -5.82 -25.76 -14.13
CA TYR A 536 -7.18 -26.20 -13.84
C TYR A 536 -7.55 -25.83 -12.41
N ILE A 537 -8.65 -25.08 -12.24
CA ILE A 537 -9.17 -24.69 -10.92
C ILE A 537 -10.54 -25.32 -10.67
N GLU A 538 -10.76 -25.81 -9.45
CA GLU A 538 -12.04 -26.32 -8.96
C GLU A 538 -12.56 -25.53 -7.75
N TRP A 539 -13.79 -25.03 -7.87
CA TRP A 539 -14.41 -24.12 -6.90
C TRP A 539 -14.90 -24.79 -5.62
N ASN A 540 -16.05 -25.46 -5.59
CA ASN A 540 -16.53 -26.15 -4.39
C ASN A 540 -17.20 -27.49 -4.69
N GLU A 541 -17.42 -27.79 -5.96
CA GLU A 541 -17.94 -29.05 -6.48
C GLU A 541 -16.98 -29.61 -7.53
N ASP A 542 -17.02 -30.93 -7.73
CA ASP A 542 -16.18 -31.59 -8.73
C ASP A 542 -16.45 -30.98 -10.11
N TRP A 543 -15.37 -30.65 -10.82
CA TRP A 543 -15.43 -30.09 -12.18
C TRP A 543 -16.05 -28.70 -12.33
N LEU A 544 -16.55 -28.10 -11.25
CA LEU A 544 -17.01 -26.72 -11.28
C LEU A 544 -15.80 -25.77 -11.26
N SER A 545 -15.58 -25.08 -12.37
CA SER A 545 -14.42 -24.21 -12.59
C SER A 545 -14.83 -22.74 -12.71
N PHE A 546 -13.85 -21.89 -12.99
CA PHE A 546 -13.99 -20.45 -13.20
C PHE A 546 -13.50 -20.09 -14.59
N ALA A 547 -14.27 -19.30 -15.34
CA ALA A 547 -13.94 -18.84 -16.68
C ALA A 547 -14.04 -17.30 -16.77
N GLU A 548 -13.97 -16.74 -17.98
CA GLU A 548 -14.06 -15.30 -18.23
C GLU A 548 -15.25 -14.66 -17.50
N GLY A 549 -15.01 -13.49 -16.90
CA GLY A 549 -16.01 -12.77 -16.09
C GLY A 549 -16.05 -13.17 -14.61
N SER A 550 -15.22 -14.12 -14.17
CA SER A 550 -15.00 -14.41 -12.75
C SER A 550 -13.69 -13.79 -12.24
N SER A 551 -13.67 -13.31 -11.00
CA SER A 551 -12.46 -12.76 -10.38
C SER A 551 -11.31 -13.78 -10.32
N SER A 552 -11.63 -15.07 -10.08
CA SER A 552 -10.65 -16.15 -10.08
C SER A 552 -9.95 -16.32 -11.44
N HIS A 553 -10.65 -16.11 -12.56
CA HIS A 553 -10.02 -16.14 -13.88
C HIS A 553 -8.96 -15.04 -14.02
N GLU A 554 -9.31 -13.80 -13.65
CA GLU A 554 -8.37 -12.67 -13.69
C GLU A 554 -7.14 -12.93 -12.80
N ILE A 555 -7.34 -13.49 -11.61
CA ILE A 555 -6.24 -13.82 -10.69
C ILE A 555 -5.34 -14.93 -11.25
N ILE A 556 -5.87 -15.94 -11.96
CA ILE A 556 -5.03 -16.94 -12.64
C ILE A 556 -4.11 -16.26 -13.66
N LEU A 557 -4.64 -15.30 -14.42
CA LEU A 557 -3.85 -14.57 -15.42
C LEU A 557 -2.78 -13.70 -14.75
N LYS A 558 -3.13 -12.96 -13.69
CA LYS A 558 -2.19 -12.13 -12.92
C LYS A 558 -1.06 -12.96 -12.30
N ALA A 559 -1.36 -14.16 -11.81
CA ALA A 559 -0.36 -15.09 -11.27
C ALA A 559 0.54 -15.73 -12.36
N GLY A 560 0.32 -15.45 -13.64
CA GLY A 560 1.12 -15.96 -14.74
C GLY A 560 0.70 -17.33 -15.26
N GLY A 561 -0.55 -17.75 -15.05
CA GLY A 561 -1.10 -19.02 -15.53
C GLY A 561 -2.01 -18.87 -16.77
N ILE A 562 -2.26 -19.99 -17.45
CA ILE A 562 -3.26 -20.10 -18.53
C ILE A 562 -4.45 -20.91 -18.01
N ASN A 563 -5.59 -20.26 -17.79
CA ASN A 563 -6.80 -20.94 -17.34
C ASN A 563 -7.37 -21.86 -18.44
N ILE A 564 -7.43 -23.18 -18.19
CA ILE A 564 -7.94 -24.12 -19.19
C ILE A 564 -9.45 -23.99 -19.47
N ALA A 565 -10.21 -23.33 -18.59
CA ALA A 565 -11.63 -23.06 -18.81
C ALA A 565 -11.86 -21.85 -19.73
N SER A 566 -10.80 -21.09 -20.05
CA SER A 566 -10.87 -19.90 -20.91
C SER A 566 -11.43 -20.25 -22.28
N GLY A 567 -12.46 -19.52 -22.69
CA GLY A 567 -13.14 -19.69 -23.97
C GLY A 567 -13.93 -21.00 -24.11
N HIS A 568 -14.11 -21.76 -23.03
CA HIS A 568 -14.88 -23.01 -23.04
C HIS A 568 -16.39 -22.76 -23.11
N SER A 569 -16.87 -21.71 -22.43
CA SER A 569 -18.29 -21.37 -22.31
C SER A 569 -18.51 -19.88 -22.05
N ASP A 570 -19.72 -19.39 -22.34
CA ASP A 570 -20.16 -18.05 -21.96
C ASP A 570 -20.50 -17.92 -20.45
N ASP A 571 -20.50 -19.04 -19.71
CA ASP A 571 -20.70 -19.06 -18.25
C ASP A 571 -19.38 -18.78 -17.53
N SER A 572 -19.39 -17.84 -16.59
CA SER A 572 -18.25 -17.50 -15.73
C SER A 572 -17.87 -18.62 -14.75
N SER A 573 -18.75 -19.60 -14.53
CA SER A 573 -18.50 -20.73 -13.61
C SER A 573 -18.94 -22.08 -14.20
N PRO A 574 -18.29 -22.55 -15.29
CA PRO A 574 -18.73 -23.75 -15.98
C PRO A 574 -18.35 -25.04 -15.26
N THR A 575 -19.20 -26.06 -15.41
CA THR A 575 -18.81 -27.44 -15.09
C THR A 575 -18.11 -28.06 -16.30
N LEU A 576 -16.81 -28.34 -16.18
CA LEU A 576 -16.02 -28.98 -17.23
C LEU A 576 -16.27 -30.49 -17.27
N SER A 577 -16.08 -31.14 -18.42
CA SER A 577 -16.12 -32.61 -18.47
C SER A 577 -14.76 -33.21 -18.10
N PRO A 578 -14.72 -34.39 -17.45
CA PRO A 578 -13.46 -35.07 -17.17
C PRO A 578 -12.61 -35.31 -18.41
N GLU A 579 -13.25 -35.65 -19.54
CA GLU A 579 -12.57 -35.86 -20.82
C GLU A 579 -11.93 -34.57 -21.35
N TYR A 580 -12.59 -33.42 -21.17
CA TYR A 580 -12.05 -32.12 -21.60
C TYR A 580 -10.82 -31.75 -20.75
N VAL A 581 -10.89 -31.88 -19.43
CA VAL A 581 -9.76 -31.59 -18.54
C VAL A 581 -8.58 -32.53 -18.86
N THR A 582 -8.85 -33.81 -19.10
CA THR A 582 -7.84 -34.78 -19.55
C THR A 582 -7.20 -34.36 -20.88
N GLU A 583 -8.00 -33.89 -21.84
CA GLU A 583 -7.52 -33.44 -23.15
C GLU A 583 -6.67 -32.17 -23.06
N GLN A 584 -7.05 -31.23 -22.18
CA GLN A 584 -6.28 -30.00 -21.94
C GLN A 584 -4.93 -30.29 -21.28
N ASN A 585 -4.86 -31.37 -20.49
CA ASN A 585 -3.68 -31.82 -19.76
C ASN A 585 -3.05 -30.68 -18.94
N PRO A 586 -3.71 -30.23 -17.86
CA PRO A 586 -3.19 -29.15 -17.03
C PRO A 586 -1.85 -29.52 -16.41
N GLU A 587 -1.02 -28.49 -16.24
CA GLU A 587 0.29 -28.53 -15.59
C GLU A 587 0.18 -28.17 -14.11
N VAL A 588 -0.89 -27.47 -13.71
CA VAL A 588 -1.23 -27.17 -12.33
C VAL A 588 -2.72 -27.43 -12.07
N ILE A 589 -3.03 -28.08 -10.95
CA ILE A 589 -4.41 -28.28 -10.46
C ILE A 589 -4.55 -27.55 -9.12
N ILE A 590 -5.58 -26.71 -8.99
CA ILE A 590 -5.90 -25.99 -7.76
C ILE A 590 -7.34 -26.27 -7.34
N ARG A 591 -7.57 -26.49 -6.03
CA ARG A 591 -8.90 -26.68 -5.45
C ARG A 591 -9.12 -25.75 -4.26
N MET A 592 -10.24 -25.02 -4.24
CA MET A 592 -10.61 -24.26 -3.04
C MET A 592 -11.21 -25.21 -1.99
N ALA A 593 -10.65 -25.19 -0.79
CA ALA A 593 -11.23 -25.84 0.37
C ALA A 593 -12.40 -25.02 0.93
N SER A 594 -13.36 -25.70 1.57
CA SER A 594 -14.41 -25.02 2.32
C SER A 594 -13.83 -24.20 3.47
N SER A 595 -14.51 -23.10 3.83
CA SER A 595 -14.19 -22.35 5.05
C SER A 595 -14.12 -23.27 6.27
N GLY A 596 -13.05 -23.14 7.06
CA GLY A 596 -12.81 -23.95 8.26
C GLY A 596 -12.20 -25.33 8.00
N SER A 597 -11.82 -25.65 6.76
CA SER A 597 -10.99 -26.83 6.49
C SER A 597 -9.66 -26.71 7.23
N ASN A 598 -9.36 -27.71 8.04
CA ASN A 598 -8.05 -27.87 8.66
C ASN A 598 -7.09 -28.61 7.73
N PHE A 599 -5.84 -28.73 8.16
CA PHE A 599 -4.79 -29.48 7.48
C PHE A 599 -5.27 -30.82 6.91
N THR A 600 -5.84 -31.68 7.75
CA THR A 600 -6.31 -33.01 7.34
C THR A 600 -7.40 -32.95 6.27
N GLY A 601 -8.30 -31.97 6.35
CA GLY A 601 -9.33 -31.77 5.33
C GLY A 601 -8.76 -31.39 3.98
N MET A 602 -7.76 -30.50 3.95
CA MET A 602 -7.07 -30.12 2.72
C MET A 602 -6.24 -31.27 2.14
N GLN A 603 -5.59 -32.06 2.99
CA GLN A 603 -4.85 -33.25 2.59
C GLN A 603 -5.75 -34.27 1.90
N ILE A 604 -6.92 -34.57 2.48
CA ILE A 604 -7.89 -35.49 1.88
C ILE A 604 -8.38 -34.98 0.52
N LEU A 605 -8.63 -33.67 0.39
CA LEU A 605 -9.05 -33.07 -0.89
C LEU A 605 -7.97 -33.21 -1.96
N ARG A 606 -6.71 -32.95 -1.60
CA ARG A 606 -5.57 -33.13 -2.51
C ARG A 606 -5.42 -34.58 -2.95
N GLU A 607 -5.42 -35.51 -1.99
CA GLU A 607 -5.32 -36.95 -2.29
C GLU A 607 -6.42 -37.41 -3.25
N GLU A 608 -7.64 -36.95 -3.03
CA GLU A 608 -8.76 -37.28 -3.91
C GLU A 608 -8.51 -36.79 -5.34
N LEU A 609 -8.03 -35.56 -5.54
CA LEU A 609 -7.68 -35.03 -6.87
C LEU A 609 -6.55 -35.82 -7.54
N THR A 610 -5.51 -36.16 -6.78
CA THR A 610 -4.36 -36.95 -7.25
C THR A 610 -4.78 -38.31 -7.80
N TYR A 611 -5.77 -38.96 -7.18
CA TYR A 611 -6.26 -40.27 -7.61
C TYR A 611 -7.55 -40.24 -8.47
N ARG A 612 -8.12 -39.05 -8.70
CA ARG A 612 -9.39 -38.91 -9.43
C ARG A 612 -9.25 -39.33 -10.89
N PRO A 613 -10.08 -40.27 -11.40
CA PRO A 613 -10.12 -40.59 -12.81
C PRO A 613 -10.40 -39.35 -13.67
N GLY A 614 -9.51 -39.06 -14.61
CA GLY A 614 -9.53 -37.84 -15.43
C GLY A 614 -8.46 -36.82 -15.03
N LEU A 615 -7.98 -36.85 -13.79
CA LEU A 615 -6.86 -36.03 -13.32
C LEU A 615 -5.58 -36.86 -13.12
N SER A 616 -5.71 -38.11 -12.66
CA SER A 616 -4.58 -38.97 -12.26
C SER A 616 -3.53 -39.28 -13.34
N GLY A 617 -3.81 -38.93 -14.60
CA GLY A 617 -2.88 -39.10 -15.73
C GLY A 617 -2.40 -37.78 -16.34
N THR A 618 -2.70 -36.65 -15.71
CA THR A 618 -2.28 -35.31 -16.15
C THR A 618 -0.84 -35.02 -15.75
N THR A 619 -0.22 -34.05 -16.43
CA THR A 619 1.11 -33.54 -16.06
C THR A 619 1.12 -33.03 -14.61
N ALA A 620 0.10 -32.27 -14.20
CA ALA A 620 0.00 -31.77 -12.82
C ALA A 620 0.10 -32.86 -11.75
N VAL A 621 -0.54 -34.02 -11.95
CA VAL A 621 -0.44 -35.14 -11.00
C VAL A 621 0.91 -35.85 -11.08
N ALA A 622 1.48 -35.98 -12.28
CA ALA A 622 2.78 -36.62 -12.47
C ALA A 622 3.92 -35.81 -11.82
N ASP A 623 3.82 -34.49 -11.87
CA ASP A 623 4.82 -33.55 -11.35
C ASP A 623 4.47 -33.04 -9.93
N ASP A 624 3.44 -33.60 -9.29
CA ASP A 624 2.98 -33.26 -7.94
C ASP A 624 2.48 -31.82 -7.73
N HIS A 625 2.11 -31.13 -8.81
CA HIS A 625 1.55 -29.77 -8.85
C HIS A 625 0.02 -29.76 -8.63
N VAL A 626 -0.40 -30.36 -7.51
CA VAL A 626 -1.81 -30.40 -7.07
C VAL A 626 -1.93 -29.68 -5.74
N TYR A 627 -2.68 -28.58 -5.71
CA TYR A 627 -2.75 -27.67 -4.58
C TYR A 627 -4.18 -27.43 -4.11
N VAL A 628 -4.31 -27.16 -2.81
CA VAL A 628 -5.56 -26.83 -2.14
C VAL A 628 -5.36 -25.53 -1.37
N TYR A 629 -6.28 -24.58 -1.45
CA TYR A 629 -6.21 -23.32 -0.69
C TYR A 629 -7.48 -23.08 0.12
N ALA A 630 -7.36 -22.41 1.27
CA ALA A 630 -8.51 -21.97 2.06
C ALA A 630 -9.17 -20.77 1.39
N SER A 631 -10.49 -20.77 1.24
CA SER A 631 -11.20 -19.65 0.62
C SER A 631 -10.95 -18.28 1.27
N VAL A 632 -10.50 -18.25 2.53
CA VAL A 632 -10.21 -17.02 3.29
C VAL A 632 -9.03 -16.21 2.72
N VAL A 633 -8.06 -16.83 2.04
CA VAL A 633 -6.94 -16.08 1.43
C VAL A 633 -7.34 -15.24 0.22
N PHE A 634 -8.59 -15.36 -0.25
CA PHE A 634 -9.15 -14.55 -1.34
C PHE A 634 -10.34 -13.70 -0.86
N GLN A 635 -10.23 -13.18 0.36
CA GLN A 635 -11.23 -12.30 0.97
C GLN A 635 -10.57 -11.05 1.57
N GLY A 636 -11.11 -9.88 1.24
CA GLY A 636 -10.71 -8.59 1.81
C GLY A 636 -9.21 -8.33 1.64
N LEU A 637 -8.58 -7.86 2.72
CA LEU A 637 -7.16 -7.54 2.77
C LEU A 637 -6.22 -8.73 2.45
N ARG A 638 -6.70 -9.98 2.53
CA ARG A 638 -5.86 -11.17 2.32
C ARG A 638 -5.60 -11.51 0.86
N TYR A 639 -6.35 -10.93 -0.09
CA TYR A 639 -6.26 -11.35 -1.50
C TYR A 639 -4.86 -11.30 -2.14
N PRO A 640 -3.97 -10.31 -1.85
CA PRO A 640 -2.63 -10.30 -2.43
C PRO A 640 -1.81 -11.52 -1.99
N ILE A 641 -2.06 -12.03 -0.79
CA ILE A 641 -1.43 -13.25 -0.26
C ILE A 641 -1.92 -14.48 -1.03
N GLY A 642 -3.22 -14.57 -1.31
CA GLY A 642 -3.77 -15.60 -2.19
C GLY A 642 -3.14 -15.56 -3.58
N LEU A 643 -2.96 -14.37 -4.15
CA LEU A 643 -2.28 -14.16 -5.43
C LEU A 643 -0.81 -14.63 -5.37
N LEU A 644 -0.08 -14.35 -4.29
CA LEU A 644 1.30 -14.83 -4.08
C LEU A 644 1.38 -16.36 -3.99
N TYR A 645 0.44 -17.03 -3.32
CA TYR A 645 0.37 -18.50 -3.31
C TYR A 645 0.24 -19.05 -4.72
N TRP A 646 -0.69 -18.53 -5.52
CA TRP A 646 -0.89 -18.99 -6.89
C TRP A 646 0.30 -18.68 -7.80
N ALA A 647 0.87 -17.47 -7.69
CA ALA A 647 2.04 -17.08 -8.47
C ALA A 647 3.24 -18.00 -8.17
N LYS A 648 3.46 -18.34 -6.89
CA LYS A 648 4.49 -19.29 -6.47
C LYS A 648 4.20 -20.71 -6.95
N TRP A 649 2.95 -21.16 -6.95
CA TRP A 649 2.56 -22.48 -7.47
C TRP A 649 2.73 -22.61 -8.98
N PHE A 650 2.47 -21.54 -9.72
CA PHE A 650 2.63 -21.52 -11.17
C PHE A 650 4.09 -21.38 -11.57
N ASN A 651 4.86 -20.59 -10.83
CA ASN A 651 6.23 -20.24 -11.16
C ASN A 651 7.17 -20.31 -9.93
N PRO A 652 7.44 -21.50 -9.35
CA PRO A 652 8.17 -21.62 -8.07
C PRO A 652 9.54 -20.95 -8.05
N SER A 653 10.30 -21.05 -9.14
CA SER A 653 11.64 -20.43 -9.26
C SER A 653 11.61 -18.90 -9.31
N LEU A 654 10.54 -18.32 -9.87
CA LEU A 654 10.38 -16.87 -9.98
C LEU A 654 10.00 -16.23 -8.65
N PHE A 655 9.43 -17.01 -7.73
CA PHE A 655 8.96 -16.59 -6.41
C PHE A 655 9.65 -17.37 -5.29
N SER A 656 10.90 -17.82 -5.49
CA SER A 656 11.61 -18.70 -4.55
C SER A 656 11.98 -18.01 -3.23
N ASP A 657 12.22 -16.71 -3.28
CA ASP A 657 12.46 -15.81 -2.15
C ASP A 657 11.19 -15.46 -1.36
N ILE A 658 10.01 -15.64 -1.95
CA ILE A 658 8.73 -15.29 -1.33
C ILE A 658 8.22 -16.42 -0.44
N ASN A 659 7.81 -16.07 0.78
CA ASN A 659 7.06 -16.94 1.67
C ASN A 659 5.67 -16.31 1.96
N PRO A 660 4.60 -16.74 1.26
CA PRO A 660 3.28 -16.16 1.46
C PRO A 660 2.74 -16.32 2.89
N THR A 661 3.09 -17.41 3.58
CA THR A 661 2.69 -17.64 4.98
C THR A 661 3.32 -16.60 5.91
N ALA A 662 4.60 -16.30 5.73
CA ALA A 662 5.29 -15.28 6.54
C ALA A 662 4.72 -13.87 6.30
N ILE A 663 4.39 -13.53 5.04
CA ILE A 663 3.72 -12.28 4.69
C ILE A 663 2.33 -12.22 5.33
N HIS A 664 1.66 -13.38 5.43
CA HIS A 664 0.37 -13.47 6.11
C HIS A 664 0.47 -13.20 7.61
N ASP A 665 1.51 -13.73 8.26
CA ASP A 665 1.79 -13.49 9.67
C ASP A 665 2.15 -12.01 9.92
N GLU A 666 2.97 -11.41 9.05
CA GLU A 666 3.29 -9.98 9.09
C GLU A 666 2.03 -9.11 8.95
N MET A 667 1.16 -9.43 8.00
CA MET A 667 -0.14 -8.76 7.84
C MET A 667 -0.99 -8.88 9.12
N ASN A 668 -1.07 -10.08 9.71
CA ASN A 668 -1.86 -10.26 10.93
C ASN A 668 -1.29 -9.43 12.10
N GLN A 669 0.04 -9.40 12.24
CA GLN A 669 0.73 -8.62 13.26
C GLN A 669 0.60 -7.11 13.02
N LEU A 670 0.64 -6.65 11.76
CA LEU A 670 0.55 -5.25 11.38
C LEU A 670 -0.85 -4.68 11.66
N PHE A 671 -1.90 -5.36 11.20
CA PHE A 671 -3.26 -4.82 11.25
C PHE A 671 -4.07 -5.24 12.47
N PHE A 672 -3.72 -6.35 13.13
CA PHE A 672 -4.51 -6.87 14.27
C PHE A 672 -3.69 -7.07 15.54
N GLY A 673 -2.35 -7.12 15.44
CA GLY A 673 -1.50 -7.39 16.59
C GLY A 673 -1.65 -8.80 17.18
N GLU A 674 -2.14 -9.75 16.38
CA GLU A 674 -2.44 -11.13 16.77
C GLU A 674 -1.72 -12.13 15.87
N ASP A 675 -1.21 -13.22 16.46
CA ASP A 675 -0.70 -14.38 15.73
C ASP A 675 -1.84 -15.37 15.43
N LEU A 676 -2.09 -15.65 14.15
CA LEU A 676 -3.17 -16.53 13.70
C LEU A 676 -2.63 -17.79 13.04
N GLN A 677 -2.40 -18.83 13.84
CA GLN A 677 -1.96 -20.14 13.32
C GLN A 677 -3.11 -20.88 12.61
N GLN A 678 -3.16 -20.79 11.29
CA GLN A 678 -4.07 -21.53 10.42
C GLN A 678 -3.35 -22.11 9.20
N VAL A 679 -3.96 -23.13 8.58
CA VAL A 679 -3.47 -23.69 7.32
C VAL A 679 -4.23 -23.06 6.17
N TYR A 680 -3.55 -22.21 5.41
CA TYR A 680 -4.13 -21.48 4.30
C TYR A 680 -3.95 -22.17 2.95
N ALA A 681 -2.94 -23.02 2.84
CA ALA A 681 -2.58 -23.67 1.60
C ALA A 681 -1.98 -25.06 1.87
N TYR A 682 -2.20 -26.00 0.95
CA TYR A 682 -1.66 -27.35 1.05
C TYR A 682 -1.34 -27.97 -0.33
N PRO A 683 -0.14 -28.52 -0.51
CA PRO A 683 1.03 -28.33 0.35
C PRO A 683 1.44 -26.86 0.36
N GLU A 684 2.03 -26.42 1.47
CA GLU A 684 2.80 -25.18 1.46
C GLU A 684 4.12 -25.45 0.73
N ILE A 685 4.50 -24.56 -0.18
CA ILE A 685 5.74 -24.73 -0.95
C ILE A 685 6.84 -23.86 -0.35
N VAL A 686 7.95 -24.49 0.01
CA VAL A 686 9.18 -23.79 0.37
C VAL A 686 10.24 -24.08 -0.68
N THR A 687 10.87 -23.02 -1.17
CA THR A 687 12.03 -23.12 -2.05
C THR A 687 13.29 -22.77 -1.27
N VAL A 688 14.29 -23.64 -1.33
CA VAL A 688 15.58 -23.45 -0.67
C VAL A 688 16.72 -23.74 -1.62
N MET A 689 17.84 -23.05 -1.44
CA MET A 689 19.10 -23.40 -2.10
C MET A 689 19.84 -24.44 -1.25
N ASP A 690 20.20 -25.57 -1.87
CA ASP A 690 21.08 -26.56 -1.26
C ASP A 690 22.55 -26.09 -1.26
N GLY A 691 23.42 -26.87 -0.63
CA GLY A 691 24.86 -26.63 -0.54
C GLY A 691 25.63 -26.68 -1.86
N ASN A 692 25.01 -27.12 -2.94
CA ASN A 692 25.57 -27.13 -4.28
C ASN A 692 25.00 -25.98 -5.15
N ASN A 693 24.24 -25.06 -4.55
CA ASN A 693 23.47 -24.02 -5.23
C ASN A 693 22.44 -24.57 -6.22
N ASN A 694 21.87 -25.74 -5.93
CA ASN A 694 20.66 -26.21 -6.61
C ASN A 694 19.43 -25.67 -5.87
N GLU A 695 18.45 -25.23 -6.64
CA GLU A 695 17.14 -24.85 -6.13
C GLU A 695 16.32 -26.12 -5.84
N LEU A 696 15.80 -26.21 -4.63
CA LEU A 696 14.98 -27.33 -4.16
C LEU A 696 13.62 -26.80 -3.71
N THR A 697 12.58 -27.27 -4.38
CA THR A 697 11.17 -26.98 -4.05
C THR A 697 10.62 -28.12 -3.21
N ILE A 698 10.04 -27.81 -2.05
CA ILE A 698 9.64 -28.78 -1.03
C ILE A 698 8.20 -28.50 -0.62
N ASN A 699 7.41 -29.56 -0.58
CA ASN A 699 6.04 -29.55 -0.10
C ASN A 699 6.03 -29.77 1.42
N LEU A 700 5.47 -28.83 2.18
CA LEU A 700 5.29 -28.92 3.63
C LEU A 700 3.91 -29.45 4.02
N PRO A 701 3.84 -30.14 5.19
CA PRO A 701 4.94 -30.54 6.06
C PRO A 701 5.69 -31.77 5.51
N VAL A 702 6.99 -31.85 5.78
CA VAL A 702 7.83 -33.02 5.42
C VAL A 702 7.65 -34.15 6.45
N GLU A 703 6.73 -35.09 6.27
CA GLU A 703 6.41 -36.08 7.31
C GLU A 703 7.38 -37.26 7.39
N ARG A 704 8.07 -37.59 6.29
CA ARG A 704 8.91 -38.79 6.14
C ARG A 704 10.30 -38.41 5.66
N ILE A 705 11.25 -38.41 6.59
CA ILE A 705 12.63 -37.96 6.36
C ILE A 705 13.58 -39.15 6.28
N VAL A 706 14.41 -39.20 5.24
CA VAL A 706 15.65 -39.99 5.26
C VAL A 706 16.83 -39.06 5.55
N SER A 707 17.62 -39.36 6.58
CA SER A 707 18.81 -38.58 6.96
C SER A 707 20.06 -39.44 6.94
N ILE A 708 20.93 -39.25 5.94
CA ILE A 708 22.12 -40.09 5.73
C ILE A 708 23.44 -39.37 6.07
N ASN A 709 23.44 -38.59 7.14
CA ASN A 709 24.64 -38.02 7.75
C ASN A 709 24.41 -37.82 9.26
N SER A 710 25.35 -38.25 10.10
CA SER A 710 25.22 -38.16 11.57
C SER A 710 24.94 -36.75 12.09
N GLY A 711 25.58 -35.72 11.53
CA GLY A 711 25.37 -34.33 11.95
C GLY A 711 23.98 -33.83 11.57
N LEU A 712 23.50 -34.15 10.37
CA LEU A 712 22.15 -33.81 9.93
C LEU A 712 21.09 -34.54 10.77
N THR A 713 21.31 -35.82 11.08
CA THR A 713 20.39 -36.59 11.94
C THR A 713 20.30 -35.97 13.34
N GLU A 714 21.43 -35.55 13.92
CA GLU A 714 21.45 -34.87 15.23
C GLU A 714 20.76 -33.51 15.18
N MET A 715 20.96 -32.71 14.13
CA MET A 715 20.29 -31.42 13.95
C MET A 715 18.77 -31.57 13.80
N LEU A 716 18.31 -32.51 12.97
CA LEU A 716 16.88 -32.81 12.81
C LEU A 716 16.26 -33.28 14.13
N SER A 717 17.01 -34.04 14.93
CA SER A 717 16.57 -34.45 16.26
C SER A 717 16.51 -33.27 17.23
N ALA A 718 17.46 -32.33 17.16
CA ALA A 718 17.43 -31.11 17.97
C ALA A 718 16.23 -30.22 17.63
N LEU A 719 15.75 -30.28 16.39
CA LEU A 719 14.51 -29.64 15.92
C LEU A 719 13.25 -30.45 16.26
N GLY A 720 13.35 -31.53 17.05
CA GLY A 720 12.21 -32.33 17.49
C GLY A 720 11.59 -33.22 16.42
N CYS A 721 12.28 -33.48 15.31
CA CYS A 721 11.75 -34.23 14.18
C CYS A 721 12.11 -35.73 14.20
N GLU A 722 12.50 -36.31 15.34
CA GLU A 722 12.93 -37.72 15.38
C GLU A 722 11.85 -38.72 14.94
N ASP A 723 10.58 -38.39 15.18
CA ASP A 723 9.43 -39.22 14.81
C ASP A 723 9.13 -39.20 13.31
N ARG A 724 9.61 -38.17 12.60
CA ARG A 724 9.51 -38.02 11.14
C ARG A 724 10.64 -38.75 10.41
N ILE A 725 11.72 -39.14 11.07
CA ILE A 725 12.85 -39.82 10.43
C ILE A 725 12.52 -41.32 10.23
N VAL A 726 12.36 -41.73 8.97
CA VAL A 726 12.01 -43.10 8.55
C VAL A 726 13.22 -43.93 8.10
N GLY A 727 14.37 -43.29 7.89
CA GLY A 727 15.61 -43.98 7.56
C GLY A 727 16.84 -43.15 7.94
N ARG A 728 17.88 -43.83 8.41
CA ARG A 728 19.18 -43.20 8.74
C ARG A 728 20.38 -43.96 8.18
N ASP A 729 21.54 -43.34 8.18
CA ASP A 729 22.79 -44.07 7.96
C ASP A 729 23.23 -44.89 9.19
N GLN A 730 24.22 -45.75 9.00
CA GLN A 730 24.76 -46.63 10.03
C GLN A 730 25.55 -45.88 11.13
N ALA A 731 26.06 -44.69 10.85
CA ALA A 731 26.88 -43.86 11.74
C ALA A 731 26.04 -42.95 12.66
N SER A 732 24.84 -42.56 12.24
CA SER A 732 23.86 -41.81 13.03
C SER A 732 23.41 -42.62 14.25
N THR A 733 23.95 -42.28 15.41
CA THR A 733 23.73 -43.03 16.67
C THR A 733 23.23 -42.16 17.83
N LEU A 734 23.09 -40.85 17.59
CA LEU A 734 22.63 -39.87 18.55
C LEU A 734 21.46 -39.05 17.97
N PRO A 735 20.52 -38.60 18.83
CA PRO A 735 20.30 -39.10 20.20
C PRO A 735 19.95 -40.60 20.19
N HIS A 736 20.08 -41.29 21.33
CA HIS A 736 19.88 -42.75 21.39
C HIS A 736 18.53 -43.24 20.85
N THR A 737 17.52 -42.37 20.80
CA THR A 737 16.20 -42.60 20.22
C THR A 737 16.25 -42.94 18.72
N VAL A 738 17.24 -42.47 17.97
CA VAL A 738 17.37 -42.76 16.53
C VAL A 738 17.83 -44.19 16.25
N LEU A 739 18.30 -44.93 17.25
CA LEU A 739 18.79 -46.30 17.05
C LEU A 739 17.69 -47.28 16.61
N ASP A 740 16.43 -46.97 16.94
CA ASP A 740 15.26 -47.76 16.54
C ASP A 740 14.85 -47.51 15.07
N ILE A 741 15.39 -46.47 14.43
CA ILE A 741 15.13 -46.12 13.03
C ILE A 741 15.90 -47.07 12.11
N PRO A 742 15.28 -47.57 11.02
CA PRO A 742 15.94 -48.42 10.03
C PRO A 742 17.22 -47.81 9.44
N VAL A 743 18.25 -48.65 9.27
CA VAL A 743 19.48 -48.27 8.57
C VAL A 743 19.29 -48.46 7.07
N VAL A 744 19.38 -47.38 6.31
CA VAL A 744 19.17 -47.35 4.85
C VAL A 744 20.46 -47.11 4.05
N GLY A 745 21.63 -47.14 4.71
CA GLY A 745 22.93 -46.96 4.07
C GLY A 745 24.07 -46.98 5.07
N ASP A 746 25.31 -47.15 4.58
CA ASP A 746 26.50 -47.07 5.44
C ASP A 746 26.83 -45.60 5.80
N ASN A 747 26.68 -44.70 4.82
CA ASN A 747 26.89 -43.24 4.90
C ASN A 747 26.35 -42.57 3.61
N SER A 748 26.45 -41.25 3.51
CA SER A 748 26.05 -40.48 2.32
C SER A 748 26.68 -40.95 0.99
N TYR A 749 27.90 -41.51 0.98
CA TYR A 749 28.54 -42.02 -0.26
C TYR A 749 27.99 -43.40 -0.69
N LEU A 750 27.44 -44.19 0.23
CA LEU A 750 26.92 -45.55 0.01
C LEU A 750 25.52 -45.73 0.61
N PRO A 751 24.49 -45.01 0.10
CA PRO A 751 23.11 -45.33 0.43
C PRO A 751 22.69 -46.67 -0.20
N ASN A 752 21.74 -47.36 0.42
CA ASN A 752 21.02 -48.47 -0.19
C ASN A 752 19.72 -47.93 -0.81
N VAL A 753 19.74 -47.71 -2.13
CA VAL A 753 18.62 -47.12 -2.87
C VAL A 753 17.32 -47.91 -2.68
N GLU A 754 17.35 -49.25 -2.67
CA GLU A 754 16.14 -50.05 -2.47
C GLU A 754 15.50 -49.79 -1.09
N LEU A 755 16.31 -49.66 -0.04
CA LEU A 755 15.82 -49.36 1.31
C LEU A 755 15.36 -47.91 1.46
N VAL A 756 16.02 -46.97 0.76
CA VAL A 756 15.57 -45.57 0.69
C VAL A 756 14.19 -45.49 0.03
N LEU A 757 14.00 -46.17 -1.11
CA LEU A 757 12.71 -46.19 -1.81
C LEU A 757 11.63 -46.91 -0.99
N GLU A 758 11.97 -48.01 -0.31
CA GLU A 758 11.05 -48.72 0.60
C GLU A 758 10.63 -47.86 1.81
N ALA A 759 11.47 -46.91 2.21
CA ALA A 759 11.14 -45.95 3.26
C ALA A 759 10.15 -44.87 2.79
N GLU A 760 9.85 -44.75 1.49
CA GLU A 760 8.91 -43.77 0.91
C GLU A 760 9.11 -42.35 1.51
N PRO A 761 10.30 -41.74 1.42
CA PRO A 761 10.56 -40.42 2.01
C PRO A 761 9.97 -39.28 1.17
N ASP A 762 9.52 -38.24 1.86
CA ASP A 762 9.16 -36.95 1.27
C ASP A 762 10.42 -36.13 0.95
N LEU A 763 11.50 -36.36 1.71
CA LEU A 763 12.77 -35.64 1.56
C LEU A 763 13.95 -36.47 2.07
N LEU A 764 15.06 -36.40 1.34
CA LEU A 764 16.35 -36.99 1.73
C LEU A 764 17.36 -35.90 2.07
N PHE A 765 17.90 -35.92 3.28
CA PHE A 765 19.03 -35.08 3.71
C PHE A 765 20.35 -35.85 3.58
N ALA A 766 21.31 -35.28 2.84
CA ALA A 766 22.65 -35.83 2.66
C ALA A 766 23.72 -34.73 2.70
N ASP A 767 24.99 -35.14 2.76
CA ASP A 767 26.13 -34.23 2.56
C ASP A 767 26.66 -34.29 1.12
N SER A 768 27.70 -33.50 0.83
CA SER A 768 28.32 -33.42 -0.50
C SER A 768 28.94 -34.74 -0.98
N MET A 769 29.01 -35.79 -0.16
CA MET A 769 29.52 -37.10 -0.58
C MET A 769 28.56 -37.85 -1.51
N LEU A 770 27.24 -37.64 -1.37
CA LEU A 770 26.25 -38.38 -2.16
C LEU A 770 26.39 -38.12 -3.68
N PRO A 771 26.49 -36.87 -4.17
CA PRO A 771 26.66 -36.60 -5.60
C PRO A 771 27.94 -37.17 -6.23
N TYR A 772 28.98 -37.49 -5.46
CA TYR A 772 30.19 -38.14 -5.99
C TYR A 772 29.93 -39.59 -6.42
N ASN A 773 28.85 -40.21 -5.95
CA ASN A 773 28.40 -41.52 -6.40
C ASN A 773 27.23 -41.38 -7.39
N THR A 774 27.56 -40.92 -8.61
CA THR A 774 26.58 -40.53 -9.63
C THR A 774 25.54 -41.62 -9.93
N GLU A 775 25.93 -42.90 -9.92
CA GLU A 775 25.01 -44.01 -10.20
C GLU A 775 23.88 -44.13 -9.16
N LEU A 776 24.19 -43.95 -7.87
CA LEU A 776 23.20 -44.02 -6.80
C LEU A 776 22.40 -42.72 -6.70
N TYR A 777 23.07 -41.57 -6.86
CA TYR A 777 22.42 -40.26 -6.88
C TYR A 777 21.37 -40.17 -7.99
N ASP A 778 21.73 -40.51 -9.22
CA ASP A 778 20.82 -40.46 -10.38
C ASP A 778 19.62 -41.41 -10.22
N GLN A 779 19.78 -42.54 -9.51
CA GLN A 779 18.67 -43.46 -9.23
C GLN A 779 17.65 -42.86 -8.25
N ILE A 780 18.11 -42.15 -7.21
CA ILE A 780 17.23 -41.51 -6.24
C ILE A 780 16.51 -40.32 -6.91
N VAL A 781 17.24 -39.51 -7.69
CA VAL A 781 16.65 -38.40 -8.46
C VAL A 781 15.62 -38.91 -9.47
N ALA A 782 15.92 -39.98 -10.20
CA ALA A 782 14.99 -40.58 -11.16
C ALA A 782 13.73 -41.19 -10.51
N ALA A 783 13.75 -41.43 -9.19
CA ALA A 783 12.59 -41.87 -8.42
C ALA A 783 11.72 -40.71 -7.94
N GLY A 784 12.11 -39.46 -8.21
CA GLY A 784 11.34 -38.26 -7.84
C GLY A 784 11.46 -37.87 -6.35
N ILE A 785 12.45 -38.40 -5.63
CA ILE A 785 12.68 -38.03 -4.23
C ILE A 785 13.48 -36.72 -4.19
N PRO A 786 12.97 -35.64 -3.58
CA PRO A 786 13.73 -34.42 -3.31
C PRO A 786 14.95 -34.73 -2.44
N ILE A 787 16.12 -34.18 -2.81
CA ILE A 787 17.38 -34.37 -2.08
C ILE A 787 17.92 -33.00 -1.66
N PHE A 788 18.02 -32.75 -0.36
CA PHE A 788 18.76 -31.62 0.19
C PHE A 788 20.20 -32.02 0.46
N ILE A 789 21.13 -31.46 -0.31
CA ILE A 789 22.57 -31.56 -0.03
C ILE A 789 22.96 -30.44 0.92
N SER A 790 23.45 -30.77 2.11
CA SER A 790 24.01 -29.78 3.02
C SER A 790 25.29 -29.15 2.46
N ASP A 791 25.51 -27.88 2.82
CA ASP A 791 26.63 -27.04 2.35
C ASP A 791 27.95 -27.49 2.96
N THR A 792 28.44 -28.67 2.59
CA THR A 792 29.71 -29.21 3.08
C THR A 792 30.86 -28.92 2.12
N SER A 793 30.76 -27.86 1.31
CA SER A 793 31.84 -27.40 0.43
C SER A 793 32.95 -26.73 1.25
N ASP A 794 33.64 -27.57 2.03
CA ASP A 794 34.92 -27.35 2.68
C ASP A 794 34.98 -26.16 3.67
N PRO A 795 35.07 -26.41 4.99
CA PRO A 795 35.50 -25.38 5.95
C PRO A 795 36.98 -24.97 5.75
N GLU A 796 37.54 -25.12 4.56
CA GLU A 796 38.78 -24.47 4.19
C GLU A 796 38.56 -22.94 4.18
N PRO A 797 39.36 -22.17 4.94
CA PRO A 797 39.15 -20.73 5.20
C PRO A 797 39.11 -19.80 3.98
N THR A 798 39.17 -20.32 2.75
CA THR A 798 39.35 -19.52 1.54
C THR A 798 38.06 -19.22 0.78
N ALA A 799 36.98 -19.98 0.98
CA ALA A 799 35.67 -19.72 0.35
C ALA A 799 34.75 -18.81 1.20
N HIS A 800 34.80 -18.93 2.54
CA HIS A 800 33.96 -18.15 3.48
C HIS A 800 34.83 -17.24 4.36
N SER A 801 35.53 -16.29 3.74
CA SER A 801 36.66 -15.56 4.37
C SER A 801 36.38 -14.80 5.68
N ASN A 802 35.14 -14.72 6.16
CA ASN A 802 34.75 -14.05 7.41
C ASN A 802 33.84 -14.87 8.36
N GLU A 803 33.50 -16.12 8.05
CA GLU A 803 32.52 -16.91 8.82
C GLU A 803 33.18 -17.92 9.78
N THR A 804 32.66 -18.07 11.02
CA THR A 804 33.14 -19.12 11.94
C THR A 804 32.34 -20.41 11.76
N SER A 805 32.91 -21.57 12.11
CA SER A 805 32.20 -22.86 12.04
C SER A 805 30.92 -22.91 12.89
N VAL A 806 30.82 -22.07 13.93
CA VAL A 806 29.61 -21.92 14.74
C VAL A 806 28.53 -21.19 13.96
N ASP A 807 28.88 -20.08 13.31
CA ASP A 807 27.95 -19.28 12.51
C ASP A 807 27.38 -20.11 11.36
N PHE A 808 28.25 -20.89 10.70
CA PHE A 808 27.85 -21.84 9.67
C PHE A 808 26.85 -22.89 10.19
N SER A 809 27.11 -23.48 11.36
CA SER A 809 26.21 -24.49 11.95
C SER A 809 24.85 -23.89 12.32
N CYS A 810 24.82 -22.65 12.81
CA CYS A 810 23.59 -21.93 13.11
C CYS A 810 22.78 -21.63 11.83
N GLN A 811 23.44 -21.22 10.74
CA GLN A 811 22.76 -21.02 9.47
C GLN A 811 22.21 -22.33 8.89
N LEU A 812 22.99 -23.43 8.99
CA LEU A 812 22.53 -24.72 8.50
C LEU A 812 21.29 -25.19 9.26
N ILE A 813 21.27 -25.12 10.60
CA ILE A 813 20.08 -25.55 11.36
C ILE A 813 18.87 -24.66 11.09
N GLN A 814 19.04 -23.36 10.87
CA GLN A 814 17.95 -22.46 10.44
C GLN A 814 17.42 -22.85 9.06
N LYS A 815 18.29 -23.18 8.10
CA LYS A 815 17.87 -23.71 6.80
C LYS A 815 17.08 -25.02 6.95
N LEU A 816 17.57 -25.96 7.77
CA LEU A 816 16.87 -27.22 8.03
C LEU A 816 15.49 -26.99 8.66
N ALA A 817 15.41 -26.10 9.66
CA ALA A 817 14.16 -25.72 10.31
C ALA A 817 13.14 -25.12 9.33
N LYS A 818 13.59 -24.22 8.44
CA LYS A 818 12.73 -23.67 7.37
C LYS A 818 12.18 -24.78 6.47
N ILE A 819 13.00 -25.78 6.16
CA ILE A 819 12.61 -26.91 5.29
C ILE A 819 11.64 -27.88 5.96
N ILE A 820 11.73 -28.06 7.28
CA ILE A 820 10.88 -29.03 8.00
C ILE A 820 9.68 -28.37 8.68
N GLY A 821 9.60 -27.03 8.65
CA GLY A 821 8.51 -26.24 9.24
C GLY A 821 8.65 -26.00 10.74
N GLU A 822 9.88 -25.88 11.26
CA GLU A 822 10.17 -25.76 12.70
C GLU A 822 11.11 -24.56 13.03
N PRO A 823 10.81 -23.32 12.57
CA PRO A 823 11.70 -22.16 12.74
C PRO A 823 11.97 -21.81 14.22
N ASP A 824 10.95 -21.86 15.08
CA ASP A 824 11.08 -21.52 16.51
C ASP A 824 12.08 -22.41 17.23
N ALA A 825 12.10 -23.71 16.88
CA ALA A 825 13.04 -24.68 17.46
C ALA A 825 14.49 -24.37 17.05
N ALA A 826 14.70 -23.87 15.82
CA ALA A 826 16.01 -23.41 15.39
C ALA A 826 16.44 -22.15 16.15
N ASP A 827 15.55 -21.19 16.36
CA ASP A 827 15.90 -19.96 17.06
C ASP A 827 16.30 -20.22 18.52
N GLU A 828 15.56 -21.08 19.24
CA GLU A 828 15.96 -21.50 20.59
C GLU A 828 17.34 -22.18 20.59
N TYR A 829 17.61 -23.04 19.61
CA TYR A 829 18.90 -23.71 19.47
C TYR A 829 20.03 -22.73 19.14
N VAL A 830 19.80 -21.79 18.22
CA VAL A 830 20.78 -20.78 17.80
C VAL A 830 21.11 -19.85 18.95
N GLU A 831 20.11 -19.36 19.70
CA GLU A 831 20.32 -18.57 20.91
C GLU A 831 21.19 -19.32 21.93
N TYR A 832 20.88 -20.60 22.17
CA TYR A 832 21.66 -21.46 23.07
C TYR A 832 23.12 -21.56 22.61
N VAL A 833 23.37 -21.90 21.35
CA VAL A 833 24.73 -22.08 20.80
C VAL A 833 25.51 -20.75 20.83
N GLN A 834 24.89 -19.66 20.39
CA GLN A 834 25.52 -18.34 20.37
C GLN A 834 25.84 -17.83 21.76
N TYR A 835 24.96 -18.05 22.75
CA TYR A 835 25.23 -17.71 24.14
C TYR A 835 26.53 -18.34 24.65
N TYR A 836 26.71 -19.65 24.45
CA TYR A 836 27.93 -20.33 24.89
C TYR A 836 29.16 -19.95 24.07
N ASN A 837 29.01 -19.72 22.76
CA ASN A 837 30.10 -19.23 21.91
C ASN A 837 30.60 -17.86 22.41
N ASN A 838 29.69 -16.93 22.69
CA ASN A 838 30.00 -15.60 23.22
C ASN A 838 30.62 -15.69 24.62
N LEU A 839 30.07 -16.53 25.50
CA LEU A 839 30.62 -16.77 26.83
C LEU A 839 32.07 -17.29 26.77
N VAL A 840 32.38 -18.19 25.83
CA VAL A 840 33.75 -18.68 25.61
C VAL A 840 34.63 -17.55 25.09
N LYS A 841 34.20 -16.84 24.02
CA LYS A 841 34.92 -15.69 23.44
C LYS A 841 35.28 -14.66 24.50
N GLU A 842 34.34 -14.26 25.34
CA GLU A 842 34.55 -13.31 26.44
C GLU A 842 35.57 -13.81 27.46
N ARG A 843 35.46 -15.06 27.90
CA ARG A 843 36.36 -15.64 28.91
C ARG A 843 37.79 -15.81 28.41
N VAL A 844 37.98 -16.04 27.12
CA VAL A 844 39.31 -16.21 26.52
C VAL A 844 39.89 -14.93 25.92
N ALA A 845 39.10 -13.84 25.82
CA ALA A 845 39.52 -12.58 25.20
C ALA A 845 40.77 -11.96 25.83
N THR A 846 40.99 -12.22 27.13
CA THR A 846 42.14 -11.69 27.89
C THR A 846 43.37 -12.59 27.85
N LEU A 847 43.29 -13.78 27.26
CA LEU A 847 44.41 -14.73 27.19
C LEU A 847 45.42 -14.31 26.13
N THR A 848 46.69 -14.22 26.52
CA THR A 848 47.80 -14.01 25.60
C THR A 848 48.15 -15.32 24.88
N THR A 849 48.95 -15.24 23.81
CA THR A 849 49.42 -16.42 23.08
C THR A 849 50.17 -17.42 23.97
N ASP A 850 50.85 -16.95 25.02
CA ASP A 850 51.56 -17.81 25.97
C ASP A 850 50.62 -18.51 26.96
N ASP A 851 49.43 -17.95 27.22
CA ASP A 851 48.42 -18.54 28.10
C ASP A 851 47.61 -19.65 27.39
N ARG A 852 47.62 -19.67 26.05
CA ARG A 852 46.85 -20.63 25.26
C ARG A 852 47.55 -22.00 25.24
N PRO A 853 46.84 -23.08 25.59
CA PRO A 853 47.42 -24.42 25.53
C PRO A 853 47.77 -24.77 24.08
N LYS A 854 48.92 -25.41 23.87
CA LYS A 854 49.25 -26.01 22.58
C LYS A 854 48.44 -27.28 22.43
N VAL A 855 47.47 -27.27 21.51
CA VAL A 855 46.60 -28.41 21.23
C VAL A 855 47.08 -29.07 19.94
N LEU A 856 47.22 -30.39 19.98
CA LEU A 856 47.34 -31.23 18.78
C LEU A 856 45.97 -31.90 18.61
N LEU A 857 45.29 -31.57 17.52
CA LEU A 857 44.13 -32.33 17.05
C LEU A 857 44.65 -33.46 16.16
N GLU A 858 44.54 -34.70 16.65
CA GLU A 858 44.76 -35.89 15.83
C GLU A 858 43.39 -36.35 15.32
N TRP A 859 43.05 -35.99 14.08
CA TRP A 859 41.83 -36.44 13.44
C TRP A 859 42.05 -37.85 12.88
N TYR A 860 41.40 -38.84 13.50
CA TYR A 860 41.39 -40.22 13.01
C TYR A 860 40.25 -40.35 11.99
N ALA A 861 40.57 -40.33 10.69
CA ALA A 861 39.59 -40.70 9.67
C ALA A 861 39.30 -42.21 9.80
N PRO A 862 38.05 -42.66 10.03
CA PRO A 862 37.75 -44.09 10.19
C PRO A 862 37.92 -44.92 8.90
N TYR A 863 38.24 -44.27 7.78
CA TYR A 863 38.24 -44.89 6.46
C TYR A 863 39.67 -45.18 5.98
N ASN A 864 39.96 -46.46 5.79
CA ASN A 864 41.15 -46.95 5.10
C ASN A 864 41.02 -46.81 3.55
N THR A 865 40.35 -45.76 3.06
CA THR A 865 39.96 -45.51 1.65
C THR A 865 39.66 -44.01 1.56
N PHE A 866 40.33 -43.16 0.78
CA PHE A 866 40.78 -43.29 -0.60
C PHE A 866 42.21 -42.78 -0.79
N VAL A 867 43.13 -43.69 -1.10
CA VAL A 867 44.26 -43.34 -1.97
C VAL A 867 43.99 -44.05 -3.28
N THR A 868 43.27 -43.38 -4.19
CA THR A 868 43.36 -43.73 -5.60
C THR A 868 44.80 -43.41 -6.01
N PRO A 869 45.60 -44.36 -6.50
CA PRO A 869 46.94 -44.05 -6.97
C PRO A 869 46.82 -43.12 -8.19
N GLY A 870 46.99 -41.81 -8.00
CA GLY A 870 46.96 -40.83 -9.09
C GLY A 870 46.36 -39.45 -8.80
N LEU A 871 45.76 -39.20 -7.64
CA LEU A 871 45.33 -37.85 -7.23
C LEU A 871 46.34 -37.28 -6.23
N ASP A 872 47.35 -36.60 -6.77
CA ASP A 872 48.26 -35.78 -6.00
C ASP A 872 47.52 -34.52 -5.50
N GLN A 873 47.54 -34.32 -4.19
CA GLN A 873 47.48 -33.04 -3.48
C GLN A 873 46.24 -32.13 -3.71
N ALA A 874 45.28 -32.24 -2.80
CA ALA A 874 44.68 -31.10 -2.11
C ALA A 874 44.66 -31.52 -0.63
N GLY A 875 45.51 -30.97 0.23
CA GLY A 875 45.32 -29.63 0.77
C GLY A 875 44.54 -29.83 2.07
N GLY A 876 45.25 -29.80 3.20
CA GLY A 876 44.70 -29.97 4.54
C GLY A 876 45.65 -29.35 5.55
#